data_AF-A0A971IDW2-F1
#
_entry.id   AF-A0A971IDW2-F1
#
_cell.length_a   1.000
_cell.length_b   1.000
_cell.length_c   1.000
_cell.angle_alpha   90.00
_cell.angle_beta   90.00
_cell.angle_gamma   90.00
#
_symmetry.space_group_name_H-M   'P 1'
#
loop_
_entity.id
_entity.type
_entity.pdbx_description
1 polymer ?
#
loop_
_entity_poly.entity_id
_entity_poly.type
_entity_poly.pdbx_seq_one_letter_code
_entity_poly.pdbx_strand_id
1 'polypeptide(L)'
;KPLYYARSPQAGRLLFASEIKALLQDPEVVAEADEQMLFEYLWHGFHDHRVETFFKGVYRVPAATWIELPLDGAPASTGRPDVHRQGEGDPDGLATPLTGTAYWTPMLTRDGGDDPAEFRRRFRAGIERRLLSEAPVGASLSGGLDSSSIVGLMAELLEEDAPEARSLQGRLRTFSAVFDGDPIDEREYIEAAVASTGADTTYVNPTSHEFIAELRDFVWHQEEPVVSTGPYAQWCVMRSAGEQVRVLLDGQGGDELIAGYVPYQLVYLRQLRREGRYDLLRREATASRDVLWPLARRRLKQRRQRLSVRALLRPGFLARTRDPGYGRSRSHLKERLLQDLLSYSLPCLLRYGDRNAMAFAVDSRAPYLDQELVEYILSLPEDALVRHGWSRWILRAALRGTLPEKIRLRRWKVGFTTPEMRWIKARRAAFTSLYQSPSFQARPYWDGEAVLGAFRACCRGEVEESMFFWRAANVELWLREFVDRGAVQPDADVEAALSQPLPAGPTHRGGIAAPGDARVPALLAAADPQASAAAERLLAGYAPNEEKHLFAVAGGTVYARLPLHTDLVARGDDLDEVMRRHVTAHVAPGDLVVMAEKPIAASQGRSYALDEIRPTRLARLLSRAVTRTPHGIGLGIPETMQLAIDEAGAPRIVAAAVVSAAGKAVGRRGLFYKVAGADVEAIDGPTWNTLPPHNTHAKLGPADPDGVATRLADVLSDAAGGRVEFVVIDANDLTAAVLGASPGADRTLANRLMRDNPLGQGHEQTPVCVLRRLGSLPARD
;
A
#
# COMPACT_ATOMS: atom_id res chain seq x y z
N LYS A 1 -20.19 12.48 -9.12
CA LYS A 1 -20.56 11.07 -8.82
C LYS A 1 -20.14 10.23 -10.01
N PRO A 2 -19.68 8.99 -9.80
CA PRO A 2 -19.19 8.14 -10.88
C PRO A 2 -20.35 7.47 -11.64
N LEU A 3 -20.15 7.25 -12.94
CA LEU A 3 -21.06 6.50 -13.81
C LEU A 3 -20.23 5.87 -14.92
N TYR A 4 -20.39 4.57 -15.13
CA TYR A 4 -19.64 3.79 -16.11
C TYR A 4 -20.58 3.10 -17.06
N TYR A 5 -20.07 2.75 -18.24
CA TYR A 5 -20.79 1.98 -19.23
C TYR A 5 -19.85 1.03 -19.99
N ALA A 6 -20.45 -0.03 -20.53
CA ALA A 6 -19.82 -1.00 -21.41
C ALA A 6 -20.80 -1.38 -22.52
N ARG A 7 -20.28 -1.77 -23.70
CA ARG A 7 -21.09 -2.26 -24.83
C ARG A 7 -20.93 -3.77 -24.93
N SER A 8 -22.06 -4.46 -25.01
CA SER A 8 -22.11 -5.90 -25.28
C SER A 8 -21.77 -6.15 -26.77
N PRO A 9 -20.75 -6.97 -27.08
CA PRO A 9 -20.38 -7.28 -28.46
C PRO A 9 -21.44 -8.08 -29.23
N GLN A 10 -22.12 -9.03 -28.57
CA GLN A 10 -23.03 -9.96 -29.26
C GLN A 10 -24.49 -9.49 -29.30
N ALA A 11 -24.95 -8.74 -28.30
CA ALA A 11 -26.37 -8.42 -28.12
C ALA A 11 -26.72 -6.97 -28.45
N GLY A 12 -25.77 -6.11 -28.80
CA GLY A 12 -26.01 -4.69 -29.07
C GLY A 12 -26.54 -3.91 -27.85
N ARG A 13 -26.40 -4.48 -26.65
CA ARG A 13 -26.85 -3.88 -25.38
C ARG A 13 -25.85 -2.85 -24.88
N LEU A 14 -26.35 -1.75 -24.32
CA LEU A 14 -25.55 -0.83 -23.52
C LEU A 14 -25.82 -1.10 -22.04
N LEU A 15 -24.78 -1.40 -21.29
CA LEU A 15 -24.83 -1.57 -19.84
C LEU A 15 -24.29 -0.31 -19.19
N PHE A 16 -24.93 0.16 -18.12
CA PHE A 16 -24.42 1.28 -17.32
C PHE A 16 -24.65 1.05 -15.83
N ALA A 17 -23.73 1.51 -15.00
CA ALA A 17 -23.81 1.36 -13.55
C ALA A 17 -22.94 2.40 -12.84
N SER A 18 -23.24 2.67 -11.57
CA SER A 18 -22.40 3.51 -10.69
C SER A 18 -21.07 2.82 -10.36
N GLU A 19 -21.02 1.49 -10.44
CA GLU A 19 -19.87 0.65 -10.05
C GLU A 19 -19.53 -0.36 -11.15
N ILE A 20 -18.25 -0.48 -11.49
CA ILE A 20 -17.79 -1.34 -12.60
C ILE A 20 -18.07 -2.81 -12.30
N LYS A 21 -17.95 -3.24 -11.05
CA LYS A 21 -18.19 -4.63 -10.63
C LYS A 21 -19.62 -5.13 -10.90
N ALA A 22 -20.59 -4.21 -11.03
CA ALA A 22 -21.94 -4.54 -11.49
C ALA A 22 -21.96 -4.86 -13.00
N LEU A 23 -21.20 -4.11 -13.81
CA LEU A 23 -21.04 -4.39 -15.25
C LEU A 23 -20.35 -5.74 -15.49
N LEU A 24 -19.37 -6.09 -14.66
CA LEU A 24 -18.62 -7.35 -14.73
C LEU A 24 -19.45 -8.60 -14.35
N GLN A 25 -20.71 -8.43 -13.90
CA GLN A 25 -21.61 -9.58 -13.70
C GLN A 25 -22.24 -10.07 -15.02
N ASP A 26 -22.26 -9.23 -16.06
CA ASP A 26 -22.72 -9.67 -17.37
C ASP A 26 -21.63 -10.51 -18.05
N PRO A 27 -21.93 -11.76 -18.48
CA PRO A 27 -20.94 -12.67 -19.03
C PRO A 27 -20.30 -12.18 -20.34
N GLU A 28 -20.89 -11.20 -21.01
CA GLU A 28 -20.34 -10.60 -22.23
C GLU A 28 -19.33 -9.47 -21.93
N VAL A 29 -19.24 -9.01 -20.68
CA VAL A 29 -18.23 -8.04 -20.24
C VAL A 29 -17.04 -8.78 -19.64
N VAL A 30 -16.03 -9.01 -20.47
CA VAL A 30 -14.80 -9.68 -20.05
C VAL A 30 -13.90 -8.71 -19.29
N ALA A 31 -13.51 -9.07 -18.06
CA ALA A 31 -12.54 -8.32 -17.28
C ALA A 31 -11.13 -8.49 -17.86
N GLU A 32 -10.73 -7.57 -18.74
CA GLU A 32 -9.38 -7.47 -19.30
C GLU A 32 -8.73 -6.14 -18.87
N ALA A 33 -7.42 -6.14 -18.61
CA ALA A 33 -6.71 -4.93 -18.22
C ALA A 33 -6.38 -4.04 -19.42
N ASP A 34 -6.60 -2.73 -19.28
CA ASP A 34 -6.15 -1.73 -20.25
C ASP A 34 -4.64 -1.45 -20.03
N GLU A 35 -3.79 -1.92 -20.96
CA GLU A 35 -2.33 -1.77 -20.87
C GLU A 35 -1.87 -0.31 -20.86
N GLN A 36 -2.59 0.58 -21.55
CA GLN A 36 -2.24 2.00 -21.62
C GLN A 36 -2.50 2.68 -20.27
N MET A 37 -3.65 2.41 -19.64
CA MET A 37 -3.96 2.89 -18.29
C MET A 37 -2.99 2.32 -17.24
N LEU A 38 -2.65 1.03 -17.34
CA LEU A 38 -1.62 0.43 -16.47
C LEU A 38 -0.26 1.11 -16.63
N PHE A 39 0.16 1.42 -17.86
CA PHE A 39 1.44 2.07 -18.10
C PHE A 39 1.47 3.46 -17.47
N GLU A 40 0.45 4.29 -17.73
CA GLU A 40 0.40 5.65 -17.20
C GLU A 40 0.32 5.68 -15.66
N TYR A 41 -0.37 4.71 -15.07
CA TYR A 41 -0.42 4.53 -13.63
C TYR A 41 0.93 4.08 -13.04
N LEU A 42 1.57 3.05 -13.60
CA LEU A 42 2.85 2.53 -13.09
C LEU A 42 4.01 3.51 -13.32
N TRP A 43 4.01 4.21 -14.46
CA TRP A 43 5.06 5.14 -14.85
C TRP A 43 4.87 6.51 -14.19
N HIS A 44 3.75 7.20 -14.47
CA HIS A 44 3.50 8.59 -14.03
C HIS A 44 2.68 8.70 -12.75
N GLY A 45 1.95 7.64 -12.38
CA GLY A 45 0.94 7.72 -11.31
C GLY A 45 -0.37 8.35 -11.79
N PHE A 46 -0.53 8.49 -13.11
CA PHE A 46 -1.76 9.04 -13.70
C PHE A 46 -2.80 7.95 -13.77
N HIS A 47 -4.00 8.28 -13.33
CA HIS A 47 -5.19 7.45 -13.32
C HIS A 47 -6.38 8.39 -13.16
N ASP A 48 -7.56 7.93 -13.56
CA ASP A 48 -8.76 8.75 -13.61
C ASP A 48 -8.70 10.02 -14.48
N HIS A 49 -7.72 10.09 -15.37
CA HIS A 49 -7.42 11.30 -16.16
C HIS A 49 -7.93 11.23 -17.61
N ARG A 50 -8.56 10.12 -17.97
CA ARG A 50 -9.12 9.78 -19.30
C ARG A 50 -10.52 9.23 -19.13
N VAL A 51 -11.24 9.01 -20.23
CA VAL A 51 -12.56 8.38 -20.17
C VAL A 51 -12.46 6.87 -19.97
N GLU A 52 -11.39 6.27 -20.48
CA GLU A 52 -11.02 4.88 -20.27
C GLU A 52 -10.81 4.57 -18.77
N THR A 53 -11.13 3.34 -18.39
CA THR A 53 -10.89 2.79 -17.05
C THR A 53 -9.72 1.80 -17.11
N PHE A 54 -9.32 1.25 -15.97
CA PHE A 54 -8.37 0.12 -15.97
C PHE A 54 -8.93 -1.15 -16.62
N PHE A 55 -10.23 -1.24 -16.84
CA PHE A 55 -10.88 -2.32 -17.58
C PHE A 55 -11.04 -1.93 -19.04
N LYS A 56 -10.44 -2.71 -19.93
CA LYS A 56 -10.55 -2.53 -21.37
C LYS A 56 -12.02 -2.68 -21.79
N GLY A 57 -12.52 -1.72 -22.58
CA GLY A 57 -13.92 -1.72 -23.04
C GLY A 57 -14.94 -1.20 -22.02
N VAL A 58 -14.51 -0.83 -20.81
CA VAL A 58 -15.34 -0.12 -19.83
C VAL A 58 -14.91 1.34 -19.79
N TYR A 59 -15.87 2.23 -19.94
CA TYR A 59 -15.64 3.67 -20.03
C TYR A 59 -16.42 4.38 -18.93
N ARG A 60 -15.88 5.49 -18.44
CA ARG A 60 -16.63 6.43 -17.62
C ARG A 60 -17.42 7.40 -18.49
N VAL A 61 -18.54 7.87 -17.98
CA VAL A 61 -19.19 9.07 -18.50
C VAL A 61 -18.35 10.28 -18.12
N PRO A 62 -17.91 11.13 -19.07
CA PRO A 62 -17.15 12.33 -18.75
C PRO A 62 -17.89 13.22 -17.74
N ALA A 63 -17.15 13.95 -16.91
CA ALA A 63 -17.75 14.88 -15.97
C ALA A 63 -18.61 15.93 -16.70
N ALA A 64 -19.69 16.37 -16.05
CA ALA A 64 -20.58 17.41 -16.56
C ALA A 64 -21.13 17.17 -17.98
N THR A 65 -21.33 15.90 -18.34
CA THR A 65 -21.72 15.48 -19.69
C THR A 65 -22.96 14.59 -19.63
N TRP A 66 -23.83 14.73 -20.62
CA TRP A 66 -24.92 13.79 -20.87
C TRP A 66 -24.70 13.10 -22.23
N ILE A 67 -25.20 11.88 -22.37
CA ILE A 67 -25.08 11.07 -23.58
C ILE A 67 -26.50 10.71 -24.03
N GLU A 68 -26.83 11.00 -25.29
CA GLU A 68 -28.11 10.60 -25.89
C GLU A 68 -27.96 9.26 -26.60
N LEU A 69 -28.96 8.40 -26.46
CA LEU A 69 -28.99 7.10 -27.09
C LEU A 69 -30.35 6.91 -27.78
N PRO A 70 -30.38 6.78 -29.12
CA PRO A 70 -31.61 6.49 -29.83
C PRO A 70 -32.02 5.03 -29.57
N LEU A 71 -33.28 4.81 -29.18
CA LEU A 71 -33.82 3.48 -28.84
C LEU A 71 -34.32 2.69 -30.06
N ASP A 72 -34.32 3.30 -31.24
CA ASP A 72 -34.79 2.72 -32.51
C ASP A 72 -33.72 1.89 -33.23
N GLY A 73 -32.57 1.66 -32.60
CA GLY A 73 -31.45 0.91 -33.18
C GLY A 73 -30.59 1.72 -34.14
N ALA A 74 -30.82 3.03 -34.29
CA ALA A 74 -29.88 3.90 -34.98
C ALA A 74 -28.51 3.86 -34.26
N PRO A 75 -27.38 3.78 -34.97
CA PRO A 75 -26.08 3.83 -34.33
C PRO A 75 -25.97 5.15 -33.56
N ALA A 76 -25.79 5.07 -32.24
CA ALA A 76 -25.44 6.23 -31.43
C ALA A 76 -24.24 6.91 -32.09
N SER A 77 -24.36 8.21 -32.40
CA SER A 77 -23.38 8.90 -33.23
C SER A 77 -21.97 8.72 -32.66
N THR A 78 -21.16 7.89 -33.33
CA THR A 78 -19.73 7.77 -33.05
C THR A 78 -19.06 9.02 -33.61
N GLY A 79 -18.58 9.88 -32.73
CA GLY A 79 -17.82 11.07 -33.10
C GLY A 79 -16.50 10.68 -33.75
N ARG A 80 -15.94 11.61 -34.54
CA ARG A 80 -14.72 11.42 -35.34
C ARG A 80 -13.64 10.63 -34.60
N PRO A 81 -12.97 9.67 -35.28
CA PRO A 81 -11.81 9.00 -34.70
C PRO A 81 -10.80 10.05 -34.26
N ASP A 82 -10.30 9.90 -33.04
CA ASP A 82 -9.12 10.64 -32.60
C ASP A 82 -8.05 10.47 -33.69
N VAL A 83 -7.46 11.59 -34.14
CA VAL A 83 -6.51 11.63 -35.27
C VAL A 83 -5.28 10.74 -34.97
N HIS A 84 -5.13 10.28 -33.72
CA HIS A 84 -4.08 9.39 -33.24
C HIS A 84 -4.36 7.89 -33.30
N ARG A 85 -5.56 7.47 -33.76
CA ARG A 85 -6.00 6.05 -33.86
C ARG A 85 -6.35 5.65 -35.29
N GLN A 86 -5.55 6.06 -36.28
CA GLN A 86 -5.56 5.41 -37.60
C GLN A 86 -4.61 4.21 -37.53
N GLY A 87 -5.13 3.00 -37.32
CA GLY A 87 -4.27 1.81 -37.39
C GLY A 87 -4.91 0.46 -37.10
N GLU A 88 -5.98 0.41 -36.30
CA GLU A 88 -6.66 -0.85 -35.99
C GLU A 88 -8.13 -0.71 -36.34
N GLY A 89 -8.61 -1.54 -37.27
CA GLY A 89 -10.02 -1.60 -37.59
C GLY A 89 -10.81 -2.05 -36.36
N ASP A 90 -11.79 -1.25 -35.96
CA ASP A 90 -12.83 -1.59 -34.98
C ASP A 90 -14.12 -1.82 -35.78
N PRO A 91 -14.39 -3.05 -36.25
CA PRO A 91 -15.52 -3.34 -37.13
C PRO A 91 -16.87 -3.12 -36.42
N ASP A 92 -16.88 -3.12 -35.08
CA ASP A 92 -18.07 -3.16 -34.25
C ASP A 92 -18.30 -1.87 -33.41
N GLY A 93 -17.36 -0.92 -33.43
CA GLY A 93 -17.46 0.35 -32.68
C GLY A 93 -17.38 0.19 -31.15
N LEU A 94 -16.90 -0.96 -30.67
CA LEU A 94 -16.84 -1.33 -29.26
C LEU A 94 -15.63 -0.70 -28.54
N ALA A 95 -14.58 -0.35 -29.30
CA ALA A 95 -13.35 0.25 -28.78
C ALA A 95 -13.40 1.80 -28.74
N THR A 96 -14.54 2.39 -29.11
CA THR A 96 -14.72 3.83 -29.21
C THR A 96 -15.69 4.35 -28.13
N PRO A 97 -15.26 5.30 -27.27
CA PRO A 97 -16.14 5.93 -26.30
C PRO A 97 -17.38 6.58 -26.95
N LEU A 98 -18.49 6.56 -26.24
CA LEU A 98 -19.70 7.27 -26.64
C LEU A 98 -19.47 8.80 -26.66
N THR A 99 -20.02 9.44 -27.69
CA THR A 99 -20.04 10.91 -27.77
C THR A 99 -21.05 11.47 -26.78
N GLY A 100 -20.63 12.42 -25.96
CA GLY A 100 -21.52 13.14 -25.05
C GLY A 100 -21.47 14.66 -25.29
N THR A 101 -22.50 15.35 -24.82
CA THR A 101 -22.60 16.80 -24.82
C THR A 101 -22.37 17.33 -23.41
N ALA A 102 -21.34 18.16 -23.24
CA ALA A 102 -21.09 18.82 -21.96
C ALA A 102 -22.19 19.85 -21.68
N TYR A 103 -22.84 19.76 -20.52
CA TYR A 103 -23.82 20.76 -20.07
C TYR A 103 -23.18 21.86 -19.23
N TRP A 104 -21.94 21.65 -18.76
CA TRP A 104 -21.15 22.65 -18.05
C TRP A 104 -19.67 22.48 -18.39
N THR A 105 -18.97 23.60 -18.61
CA THR A 105 -17.53 23.61 -18.87
C THR A 105 -16.91 24.75 -18.07
N PRO A 106 -16.01 24.46 -17.11
CA PRO A 106 -15.37 25.51 -16.34
C PRO A 106 -14.47 26.37 -17.23
N MET A 107 -14.65 27.69 -17.16
CA MET A 107 -13.88 28.66 -17.93
C MET A 107 -12.86 29.40 -17.06
N LEU A 108 -11.63 29.54 -17.56
CA LEU A 108 -10.62 30.37 -16.94
C LEU A 108 -10.72 31.81 -17.44
N THR A 109 -11.00 32.75 -16.54
CA THR A 109 -11.02 34.18 -16.82
C THR A 109 -10.13 34.94 -15.82
N ARG A 110 -10.05 36.29 -15.88
CA ARG A 110 -9.25 37.12 -14.94
C ARG A 110 -9.98 38.40 -14.51
N ASP A 111 -11.28 38.44 -14.74
CA ASP A 111 -12.18 39.56 -14.52
C ASP A 111 -12.88 39.51 -13.15
N GLY A 112 -12.70 38.43 -12.38
CA GLY A 112 -13.22 38.32 -11.03
C GLY A 112 -12.50 39.25 -10.04
N GLY A 113 -13.24 39.89 -9.14
CA GLY A 113 -12.67 40.64 -8.02
C GLY A 113 -12.03 39.72 -6.98
N ASP A 114 -11.03 40.19 -6.24
CA ASP A 114 -10.31 39.43 -5.21
C ASP A 114 -10.81 39.66 -3.77
N ASP A 115 -12.10 39.95 -3.61
CA ASP A 115 -12.71 40.29 -2.32
C ASP A 115 -12.86 39.04 -1.40
N PRO A 116 -12.21 39.02 -0.22
CA PRO A 116 -12.37 37.94 0.74
C PRO A 116 -13.80 37.78 1.27
N ALA A 117 -14.60 38.85 1.36
CA ALA A 117 -15.98 38.78 1.83
C ALA A 117 -16.89 38.07 0.81
N GLU A 118 -16.73 38.39 -0.48
CA GLU A 118 -17.36 37.67 -1.59
C GLU A 118 -17.01 36.17 -1.57
N PHE A 119 -15.72 35.83 -1.43
CA PHE A 119 -15.29 34.43 -1.34
C PHE A 119 -15.99 33.71 -0.18
N ARG A 120 -15.97 34.33 1.02
CA ARG A 120 -16.61 33.78 2.22
C ARG A 120 -18.09 33.51 1.97
N ARG A 121 -18.81 34.47 1.38
CA ARG A 121 -20.26 34.35 1.14
C ARG A 121 -20.58 33.17 0.23
N ARG A 122 -19.88 33.03 -0.90
CA ARG A 122 -20.08 31.90 -1.83
C ARG A 122 -19.70 30.57 -1.20
N PHE A 123 -18.61 30.54 -0.43
CA PHE A 123 -18.18 29.32 0.24
C PHE A 123 -19.17 28.87 1.32
N ARG A 124 -19.69 29.81 2.12
CA ARG A 124 -20.76 29.56 3.10
C ARG A 124 -22.03 29.03 2.41
N ALA A 125 -22.47 29.66 1.32
CA ALA A 125 -23.62 29.18 0.54
C ALA A 125 -23.41 27.75 0.00
N GLY A 126 -22.19 27.43 -0.45
CA GLY A 126 -21.84 26.07 -0.87
C GLY A 126 -21.93 25.03 0.25
N ILE A 127 -21.64 25.41 1.50
CA ILE A 127 -21.82 24.57 2.70
C ILE A 127 -23.30 24.42 3.04
N GLU A 128 -24.05 25.53 3.12
CA GLU A 128 -25.49 25.54 3.38
C GLU A 128 -26.25 24.58 2.45
N ARG A 129 -25.99 24.66 1.13
CA ARG A 129 -26.57 23.75 0.12
C ARG A 129 -26.28 22.27 0.38
N ARG A 130 -25.15 21.95 1.03
CA ARG A 130 -24.74 20.57 1.32
C ARG A 130 -25.16 20.08 2.69
N LEU A 131 -25.63 20.95 3.57
CA LEU A 131 -26.25 20.56 4.84
C LEU A 131 -27.70 20.09 4.67
N LEU A 132 -28.34 20.36 3.53
CA LEU A 132 -29.71 19.89 3.24
C LEU A 132 -29.78 18.35 3.26
N SER A 133 -30.37 17.80 4.32
CA SER A 133 -30.47 16.36 4.57
C SER A 133 -31.50 16.08 5.67
N GLU A 134 -32.28 15.01 5.50
CA GLU A 134 -33.14 14.48 6.57
C GLU A 134 -32.35 13.58 7.54
N ALA A 135 -31.24 13.01 7.09
CA ALA A 135 -30.35 12.20 7.90
C ALA A 135 -29.26 13.05 8.58
N PRO A 136 -28.67 12.58 9.70
CA PRO A 136 -27.61 13.31 10.39
C PRO A 136 -26.40 13.58 9.49
N VAL A 137 -25.89 14.81 9.58
CA VAL A 137 -24.73 15.31 8.83
C VAL A 137 -23.52 15.49 9.76
N GLY A 138 -22.33 15.10 9.30
CA GLY A 138 -21.06 15.38 9.96
C GLY A 138 -20.01 15.92 8.98
N ALA A 139 -18.76 16.04 9.43
CA ALA A 139 -17.64 16.44 8.57
C ALA A 139 -16.34 15.67 8.86
N SER A 140 -15.54 15.44 7.81
CA SER A 140 -14.15 15.00 7.95
C SER A 140 -13.31 16.15 8.52
N LEU A 141 -12.49 15.89 9.54
CA LEU A 141 -11.58 16.88 10.12
C LEU A 141 -10.13 16.37 10.10
N SER A 142 -9.28 17.00 9.29
CA SER A 142 -7.85 16.63 9.19
C SER A 142 -6.91 17.55 9.99
N GLY A 143 -7.43 18.66 10.55
CA GLY A 143 -6.59 19.76 11.05
C GLY A 143 -5.89 20.57 9.94
N GLY A 144 -6.14 20.23 8.68
CA GLY A 144 -5.79 21.05 7.53
C GLY A 144 -6.73 22.25 7.35
N LEU A 145 -6.25 23.27 6.66
CA LEU A 145 -6.98 24.52 6.41
C LEU A 145 -8.36 24.26 5.78
N ASP A 146 -8.42 23.36 4.80
CA ASP A 146 -9.61 23.14 3.99
C ASP A 146 -10.72 22.43 4.80
N SER A 147 -10.42 21.35 5.52
CA SER A 147 -11.42 20.72 6.40
C SER A 147 -11.82 21.62 7.57
N SER A 148 -10.86 22.31 8.19
CA SER A 148 -11.17 23.20 9.32
C SER A 148 -12.02 24.39 8.88
N SER A 149 -11.86 24.87 7.64
CA SER A 149 -12.70 25.93 7.08
C SER A 149 -14.17 25.56 6.98
N ILE A 150 -14.45 24.30 6.61
CA ILE A 150 -15.81 23.76 6.54
C ILE A 150 -16.38 23.65 7.95
N VAL A 151 -15.64 23.00 8.86
CA VAL A 151 -16.05 22.80 10.26
C VAL A 151 -16.27 24.13 10.98
N GLY A 152 -15.43 25.14 10.74
CA GLY A 152 -15.59 26.48 11.31
C GLY A 152 -16.86 27.18 10.86
N LEU A 153 -17.17 27.15 9.56
CA LEU A 153 -18.42 27.74 9.04
C LEU A 153 -19.66 26.93 9.45
N MET A 154 -19.56 25.61 9.58
CA MET A 154 -20.64 24.79 10.15
C MET A 154 -20.90 25.12 11.62
N ALA A 155 -19.85 25.42 12.39
CA ALA A 155 -19.98 25.84 13.78
C ALA A 155 -20.69 27.21 13.89
N GLU A 156 -20.31 28.19 13.06
CA GLU A 156 -21.01 29.47 13.00
C GLU A 156 -22.49 29.30 12.64
N LEU A 157 -22.80 28.49 11.63
CA LEU A 157 -24.20 28.20 11.26
C LEU A 157 -24.98 27.56 12.42
N LEU A 158 -24.32 26.74 13.24
CA LEU A 158 -24.92 26.13 14.42
C LEU A 158 -25.14 27.15 15.55
N GLU A 159 -24.18 28.03 15.79
CA GLU A 159 -24.27 29.13 16.77
C GLU A 159 -25.34 30.16 16.39
N GLU A 160 -25.53 30.41 15.09
CA GLU A 160 -26.55 31.30 14.55
C GLU A 160 -27.97 30.69 14.55
N ASP A 161 -28.12 29.42 14.94
CA ASP A 161 -29.37 28.65 14.80
C ASP A 161 -29.93 28.70 13.36
N ALA A 162 -29.04 28.61 12.37
CA ALA A 162 -29.40 28.70 10.96
C ALA A 162 -30.30 27.51 10.54
N PRO A 163 -31.41 27.75 9.82
CA PRO A 163 -32.31 26.66 9.38
C PRO A 163 -31.60 25.55 8.59
N GLU A 164 -30.59 25.91 7.81
CA GLU A 164 -29.76 25.01 7.00
C GLU A 164 -28.92 24.05 7.86
N ALA A 165 -28.60 24.43 9.09
CA ALA A 165 -27.83 23.62 10.04
C ALA A 165 -28.67 22.60 10.83
N ARG A 166 -30.00 22.54 10.60
CA ARG A 166 -30.91 21.61 11.30
C ARG A 166 -30.43 20.15 11.26
N SER A 167 -29.82 19.73 10.16
CA SER A 167 -29.31 18.37 9.95
C SER A 167 -28.07 18.01 10.81
N LEU A 168 -27.43 19.00 11.44
CA LEU A 168 -26.40 18.79 12.47
C LEU A 168 -27.02 18.34 13.81
N GLN A 169 -28.33 18.54 14.00
CA GLN A 169 -29.07 18.13 15.20
C GLN A 169 -28.48 18.73 16.49
N GLY A 170 -28.10 20.01 16.46
CA GLY A 170 -27.52 20.68 17.64
C GLY A 170 -26.09 20.27 17.98
N ARG A 171 -25.45 19.37 17.20
CA ARG A 171 -24.12 18.84 17.51
C ARG A 171 -23.26 18.67 16.27
N LEU A 172 -22.14 19.39 16.23
CA LEU A 172 -21.14 19.26 15.16
C LEU A 172 -20.30 17.99 15.35
N ARG A 173 -20.64 16.92 14.65
CA ARG A 173 -19.89 15.65 14.68
C ARG A 173 -18.78 15.68 13.64
N THR A 174 -17.56 15.34 14.05
CA THR A 174 -16.41 15.24 13.14
C THR A 174 -15.62 13.96 13.31
N PHE A 175 -14.94 13.55 12.25
CA PHE A 175 -14.20 12.28 12.18
C PHE A 175 -12.78 12.54 11.68
N SER A 176 -11.79 12.04 12.41
CA SER A 176 -10.38 12.36 12.18
C SER A 176 -9.50 11.12 12.20
N ALA A 177 -8.58 10.99 11.25
CA ALA A 177 -7.52 9.97 11.31
C ALA A 177 -6.29 10.52 12.04
N VAL A 178 -5.72 9.73 12.94
CA VAL A 178 -4.50 10.03 13.70
C VAL A 178 -3.50 8.88 13.59
N PHE A 179 -2.21 9.17 13.83
CA PHE A 179 -1.13 8.20 13.65
C PHE A 179 -0.08 8.35 14.76
N ASP A 180 -0.26 7.60 15.84
CA ASP A 180 0.56 7.76 17.05
C ASP A 180 2.07 7.68 16.76
N GLY A 181 2.81 8.72 17.15
CA GLY A 181 4.27 8.77 17.03
C GLY A 181 4.79 8.87 15.58
N ASP A 182 3.94 9.22 14.61
CA ASP A 182 4.34 9.50 13.23
C ASP A 182 4.44 11.01 12.97
N PRO A 183 5.47 11.50 12.23
CA PRO A 183 5.58 12.91 11.86
C PRO A 183 4.40 13.47 11.04
N ILE A 184 3.55 12.60 10.47
CA ILE A 184 2.35 13.02 9.74
C ILE A 184 1.14 13.29 10.64
N ASP A 185 1.19 12.95 11.94
CA ASP A 185 0.07 13.14 12.86
C ASP A 185 -0.31 14.62 12.96
N GLU A 186 -1.55 14.95 12.58
CA GLU A 186 -2.08 16.31 12.59
C GLU A 186 -2.93 16.61 13.84
N ARG A 187 -2.92 15.74 14.87
CA ARG A 187 -3.76 15.85 16.09
C ARG A 187 -3.69 17.20 16.75
N GLU A 188 -2.50 17.81 16.85
CA GLU A 188 -2.31 19.15 17.42
C GLU A 188 -3.19 20.22 16.72
N TYR A 189 -3.42 20.09 15.41
CA TYR A 189 -4.26 21.01 14.65
C TYR A 189 -5.73 20.60 14.67
N ILE A 190 -6.02 19.30 14.74
CA ILE A 190 -7.38 18.78 14.94
C ILE A 190 -7.92 19.31 16.28
N GLU A 191 -7.18 19.12 17.37
CA GLU A 191 -7.55 19.60 18.71
C GLU A 191 -7.74 21.12 18.76
N ALA A 192 -6.93 21.88 18.01
CA ALA A 192 -7.10 23.33 17.91
C ALA A 192 -8.41 23.72 17.21
N ALA A 193 -8.82 23.00 16.17
CA ALA A 193 -10.12 23.21 15.52
C ALA A 193 -11.27 22.81 16.46
N VAL A 194 -11.17 21.65 17.10
CA VAL A 194 -12.16 21.15 18.08
C VAL A 194 -12.38 22.14 19.22
N ALA A 195 -11.30 22.66 19.80
CA ALA A 195 -11.38 23.65 20.87
C ALA A 195 -12.08 24.94 20.43
N SER A 196 -11.95 25.32 19.16
CA SER A 196 -12.59 26.54 18.63
C SER A 196 -14.04 26.36 18.20
N THR A 197 -14.48 25.13 17.90
CA THR A 197 -15.82 24.87 17.33
C THR A 197 -16.73 24.07 18.25
N GLY A 198 -16.21 23.52 19.35
CA GLY A 198 -16.96 22.61 20.22
C GLY A 198 -17.31 21.28 19.54
N ALA A 199 -16.63 20.92 18.44
CA ALA A 199 -16.94 19.73 17.67
C ALA A 199 -16.75 18.43 18.48
N ASP A 200 -17.74 17.56 18.40
CA ASP A 200 -17.64 16.19 18.92
C ASP A 200 -16.86 15.32 17.96
N THR A 201 -15.64 14.93 18.34
CA THR A 201 -14.67 14.33 17.41
C THR A 201 -14.41 12.88 17.72
N THR A 202 -14.64 12.02 16.74
CA THR A 202 -14.23 10.61 16.78
C THR A 202 -12.88 10.45 16.09
N TYR A 203 -11.92 9.82 16.78
CA TYR A 203 -10.58 9.55 16.27
C TYR A 203 -10.47 8.10 15.80
N VAL A 204 -9.94 7.89 14.60
CA VAL A 204 -9.53 6.57 14.10
C VAL A 204 -8.01 6.50 14.01
N ASN A 205 -7.42 5.36 14.38
CA ASN A 205 -5.97 5.15 14.37
C ASN A 205 -5.62 3.92 13.51
N PRO A 206 -5.64 4.06 12.16
CA PRO A 206 -5.41 2.93 11.28
C PRO A 206 -4.02 2.33 11.47
N THR A 207 -3.92 1.01 11.51
CA THR A 207 -2.65 0.30 11.66
C THR A 207 -2.25 -0.44 10.39
N SER A 208 -0.95 -0.76 10.28
CA SER A 208 -0.48 -1.64 9.21
C SER A 208 -1.07 -3.05 9.26
N HIS A 209 -1.57 -3.50 10.43
CA HIS A 209 -2.23 -4.79 10.57
C HIS A 209 -3.60 -4.78 9.92
N GLU A 210 -4.44 -3.82 10.30
CA GLU A 210 -5.79 -3.66 9.75
C GLU A 210 -5.72 -3.42 8.25
N PHE A 211 -4.76 -2.61 7.80
CA PHE A 211 -4.54 -2.37 6.38
C PHE A 211 -4.29 -3.66 5.59
N ILE A 212 -3.47 -4.58 6.10
CA ILE A 212 -3.25 -5.87 5.42
C ILE A 212 -4.47 -6.77 5.51
N ALA A 213 -5.17 -6.79 6.65
CA ALA A 213 -6.33 -7.64 6.88
C ALA A 213 -7.54 -7.23 6.01
N GLU A 214 -7.74 -5.94 5.77
CA GLU A 214 -8.86 -5.40 4.98
C GLU A 214 -8.49 -5.13 3.51
N LEU A 215 -7.26 -5.45 3.10
CA LEU A 215 -6.72 -4.97 1.83
C LEU A 215 -7.53 -5.41 0.61
N ARG A 216 -8.04 -6.64 0.63
CA ARG A 216 -8.82 -7.18 -0.48
C ARG A 216 -10.20 -6.54 -0.56
N ASP A 217 -10.84 -6.31 0.58
CA ASP A 217 -12.11 -5.58 0.65
C ASP A 217 -11.95 -4.16 0.14
N PHE A 218 -10.89 -3.48 0.56
CA PHE A 218 -10.55 -2.15 0.09
C PHE A 218 -10.32 -2.13 -1.44
N VAL A 219 -9.54 -3.06 -1.99
CA VAL A 219 -9.30 -3.17 -3.45
C VAL A 219 -10.60 -3.48 -4.20
N TRP A 220 -11.46 -4.36 -3.68
CA TRP A 220 -12.73 -4.70 -4.31
C TRP A 220 -13.68 -3.50 -4.39
N HIS A 221 -13.76 -2.67 -3.34
CA HIS A 221 -14.58 -1.47 -3.37
C HIS A 221 -13.99 -0.35 -4.24
N GLN A 222 -12.66 -0.27 -4.33
CA GLN A 222 -12.03 0.75 -5.18
C GLN A 222 -12.22 0.47 -6.68
N GLU A 223 -12.33 -0.81 -7.06
CA GLU A 223 -12.52 -1.34 -8.43
C GLU A 223 -11.38 -1.05 -9.40
N GLU A 224 -10.65 0.05 -9.21
CA GLU A 224 -9.49 0.46 -9.97
C GLU A 224 -8.34 0.79 -9.00
N PRO A 225 -7.07 0.55 -9.38
CA PRO A 225 -5.90 0.86 -8.56
C PRO A 225 -5.86 2.31 -8.01
N VAL A 226 -5.27 2.47 -6.83
CA VAL A 226 -5.09 3.73 -6.10
C VAL A 226 -3.61 4.07 -5.94
N VAL A 227 -3.24 5.34 -6.03
CA VAL A 227 -1.82 5.76 -6.16
C VAL A 227 -0.98 5.61 -4.89
N SER A 228 -1.64 5.55 -3.73
CA SER A 228 -1.02 5.46 -2.40
C SER A 228 -1.93 4.69 -1.44
N THR A 229 -1.46 4.40 -0.23
CA THR A 229 -2.31 3.86 0.84
C THR A 229 -3.08 4.96 1.60
N GLY A 230 -2.94 6.23 1.23
CA GLY A 230 -3.69 7.37 1.79
C GLY A 230 -5.21 7.16 1.81
N PRO A 231 -5.85 6.71 0.72
CA PRO A 231 -7.29 6.46 0.69
C PRO A 231 -7.77 5.40 1.69
N TYR A 232 -6.88 4.53 2.22
CA TYR A 232 -7.26 3.60 3.27
C TYR A 232 -7.53 4.31 4.62
N ALA A 233 -6.83 5.40 4.94
CA ALA A 233 -7.17 6.17 6.13
C ALA A 233 -8.58 6.80 6.00
N GLN A 234 -9.00 7.13 4.78
CA GLN A 234 -10.33 7.66 4.51
C GLN A 234 -11.36 6.56 4.61
N TRP A 235 -11.06 5.35 4.13
CA TRP A 235 -11.85 4.15 4.37
C TRP A 235 -12.15 3.95 5.87
N CYS A 236 -11.15 4.03 6.74
CA CYS A 236 -11.36 3.93 8.20
C CYS A 236 -12.22 5.07 8.76
N VAL A 237 -12.03 6.31 8.28
CA VAL A 237 -12.86 7.46 8.67
C VAL A 237 -14.32 7.26 8.23
N MET A 238 -14.56 6.81 7.00
CA MET A 238 -15.91 6.58 6.47
C MET A 238 -16.61 5.44 7.22
N ARG A 239 -15.87 4.37 7.58
CA ARG A 239 -16.38 3.29 8.44
C ARG A 239 -16.90 3.83 9.77
N SER A 240 -16.07 4.61 10.46
CA SER A 240 -16.45 5.21 11.75
C SER A 240 -17.57 6.25 11.60
N ALA A 241 -17.58 7.03 10.51
CA ALA A 241 -18.64 7.99 10.23
C ALA A 241 -19.99 7.33 9.99
N GLY A 242 -20.03 6.21 9.26
CA GLY A 242 -21.25 5.48 8.93
C GLY A 242 -22.01 4.94 10.15
N GLU A 243 -21.34 4.82 11.31
CA GLU A 243 -21.97 4.44 12.58
C GLU A 243 -22.82 5.57 13.20
N GLN A 244 -22.59 6.83 12.80
CA GLN A 244 -23.17 8.01 13.46
C GLN A 244 -23.87 8.98 12.50
N VAL A 245 -23.45 9.05 11.24
CA VAL A 245 -23.97 9.99 10.23
C VAL A 245 -24.21 9.31 8.90
N ARG A 246 -25.10 9.89 8.08
CA ARG A 246 -25.36 9.40 6.71
C ARG A 246 -24.81 10.31 5.64
N VAL A 247 -24.49 11.55 5.99
CA VAL A 247 -23.89 12.53 5.10
C VAL A 247 -22.63 13.07 5.75
N LEU A 248 -21.54 13.15 4.98
CA LEU A 248 -20.26 13.64 5.47
C LEU A 248 -19.72 14.72 4.53
N LEU A 249 -19.49 15.92 5.06
CA LEU A 249 -18.83 17.00 4.32
C LEU A 249 -17.30 16.79 4.35
N ASP A 250 -16.67 16.85 3.19
CA ASP A 250 -15.24 16.63 3.01
C ASP A 250 -14.55 17.85 2.35
N GLY A 251 -13.27 18.07 2.68
CA GLY A 251 -12.46 19.21 2.21
C GLY A 251 -11.93 19.07 0.79
N GLN A 252 -12.23 17.98 0.08
CA GLN A 252 -11.73 17.71 -1.25
C GLN A 252 -12.04 18.84 -2.26
N GLY A 253 -11.04 19.19 -3.08
CA GLY A 253 -11.12 20.28 -4.05
C GLY A 253 -10.52 21.61 -3.58
N GLY A 254 -10.36 21.81 -2.27
CA GLY A 254 -9.71 23.00 -1.73
C GLY A 254 -8.28 23.17 -2.27
N ASP A 255 -7.41 22.19 -2.02
CA ASP A 255 -6.02 22.27 -2.48
C ASP A 255 -5.89 22.43 -4.01
N GLU A 256 -6.69 21.74 -4.82
CA GLU A 256 -6.66 21.81 -6.30
C GLU A 256 -7.19 23.12 -6.88
N LEU A 257 -8.18 23.76 -6.25
CA LEU A 257 -8.79 24.99 -6.76
C LEU A 257 -8.04 26.25 -6.32
N ILE A 258 -7.54 26.29 -5.08
CA ILE A 258 -6.94 27.49 -4.47
C ILE A 258 -5.43 27.35 -4.20
N ALA A 259 -4.76 26.51 -4.99
CA ALA A 259 -3.31 26.37 -5.02
C ALA A 259 -2.69 25.89 -3.70
N GLY A 260 -3.31 24.93 -3.01
CA GLY A 260 -2.92 24.52 -1.67
C GLY A 260 -1.64 23.68 -1.56
N TYR A 261 -1.27 22.92 -2.60
CA TYR A 261 -0.03 22.13 -2.64
C TYR A 261 1.22 22.95 -3.01
N VAL A 262 2.37 22.59 -2.42
CA VAL A 262 3.66 23.25 -2.68
C VAL A 262 4.09 23.28 -4.17
N PRO A 263 3.82 22.25 -5.00
CA PRO A 263 4.11 22.33 -6.43
C PRO A 263 3.48 23.53 -7.13
N TYR A 264 2.31 24.03 -6.71
CA TYR A 264 1.69 25.21 -7.30
C TYR A 264 2.52 26.48 -7.08
N GLN A 265 3.10 26.64 -5.89
CA GLN A 265 4.04 27.74 -5.60
C GLN A 265 5.22 27.72 -6.58
N LEU A 266 5.78 26.54 -6.88
CA LEU A 266 6.87 26.40 -7.83
C LEU A 266 6.43 26.70 -9.27
N VAL A 267 5.21 26.32 -9.65
CA VAL A 267 4.63 26.66 -10.97
C VAL A 267 4.46 28.18 -11.10
N TYR A 268 3.94 28.84 -10.06
CA TYR A 268 3.77 30.29 -10.03
C TYR A 268 5.10 31.04 -10.15
N LEU A 269 6.14 30.64 -9.40
CA LEU A 269 7.47 31.26 -9.53
C LEU A 269 8.06 31.06 -10.93
N ARG A 270 7.83 29.90 -11.58
CA ARG A 270 8.25 29.70 -12.98
C ARG A 270 7.43 30.54 -13.96
N GLN A 271 6.14 30.76 -13.69
CA GLN A 271 5.27 31.65 -14.45
C GLN A 271 5.82 33.08 -14.41
N LEU A 272 6.06 33.63 -13.22
CA LEU A 272 6.61 34.98 -13.06
C LEU A 272 7.95 35.17 -13.79
N ARG A 273 8.82 34.15 -13.76
CA ARG A 273 10.07 34.15 -14.52
C ARG A 273 9.83 34.18 -16.03
N ARG A 274 8.88 33.39 -16.54
CA ARG A 274 8.53 33.32 -17.97
C ARG A 274 7.93 34.64 -18.46
N GLU A 275 7.14 35.29 -17.64
CA GLU A 275 6.48 36.58 -17.93
C GLU A 275 7.40 37.80 -17.74
N GLY A 276 8.66 37.62 -17.33
CA GLY A 276 9.59 38.73 -17.11
C GLY A 276 9.30 39.58 -15.86
N ARG A 277 8.44 39.12 -14.95
CA ARG A 277 8.04 39.82 -13.72
C ARG A 277 9.06 39.62 -12.58
N TYR A 278 10.30 40.02 -12.82
CA TYR A 278 11.44 39.68 -11.95
C TYR A 278 11.37 40.27 -10.53
N ASP A 279 10.81 41.48 -10.37
CA ASP A 279 10.68 42.09 -9.05
C ASP A 279 9.69 41.32 -8.16
N LEU A 280 8.54 40.94 -8.72
CA LEU A 280 7.58 40.10 -8.02
C LEU A 280 8.14 38.71 -7.76
N LEU A 281 8.84 38.12 -8.73
CA LEU A 281 9.52 36.83 -8.56
C LEU A 281 10.48 36.86 -7.36
N ARG A 282 11.30 37.91 -7.22
CA ARG A 282 12.24 38.05 -6.10
C ARG A 282 11.50 38.17 -4.77
N ARG A 283 10.43 38.96 -4.71
CA ARG A 283 9.60 39.13 -3.50
C ARG A 283 8.94 37.81 -3.07
N GLU A 284 8.27 37.13 -4.00
CA GLU A 284 7.58 35.86 -3.75
C GLU A 284 8.56 34.73 -3.39
N ALA A 285 9.68 34.61 -4.12
CA ALA A 285 10.70 33.60 -3.84
C ALA A 285 11.34 33.81 -2.45
N THR A 286 11.57 35.06 -2.06
CA THR A 286 12.11 35.39 -0.73
C THR A 286 11.08 35.07 0.36
N ALA A 287 9.82 35.42 0.14
CA ALA A 287 8.73 35.15 1.07
C ALA A 287 8.40 33.65 1.22
N SER A 288 8.68 32.83 0.21
CA SER A 288 8.51 31.37 0.24
C SER A 288 9.77 30.59 0.66
N ARG A 289 10.84 31.26 1.14
CA ARG A 289 12.12 30.59 1.42
C ARG A 289 11.99 29.48 2.46
N ASP A 290 11.18 29.70 3.48
CA ASP A 290 10.85 28.73 4.52
C ASP A 290 10.22 27.46 3.94
N VAL A 291 9.33 27.60 2.95
CA VAL A 291 8.67 26.48 2.26
C VAL A 291 9.58 25.76 1.26
N LEU A 292 10.40 26.52 0.52
CA LEU A 292 11.20 25.96 -0.58
C LEU A 292 12.52 25.32 -0.12
N TRP A 293 13.12 25.85 0.94
CA TRP A 293 14.44 25.40 1.40
C TRP A 293 14.47 23.94 1.88
N PRO A 294 13.51 23.45 2.70
CA PRO A 294 13.46 22.05 3.10
C PRO A 294 13.34 21.09 1.92
N LEU A 295 12.57 21.46 0.88
CA LEU A 295 12.42 20.66 -0.34
C LEU A 295 13.73 20.57 -1.14
N ALA A 296 14.44 21.70 -1.28
CA ALA A 296 15.74 21.72 -1.94
C ALA A 296 16.76 20.84 -1.19
N ARG A 297 16.80 20.93 0.15
CA ARG A 297 17.66 20.11 1.01
C ARG A 297 17.33 18.61 0.88
N ARG A 298 16.04 18.24 0.86
CA ARG A 298 15.60 16.85 0.68
C ARG A 298 16.04 16.28 -0.68
N ARG A 299 15.84 17.05 -1.77
CA ARG A 299 16.25 16.64 -3.12
C ARG A 299 17.76 16.43 -3.26
N LEU A 300 18.58 17.25 -2.61
CA LEU A 300 20.04 17.09 -2.62
C LEU A 300 20.47 15.78 -1.94
N LYS A 301 19.81 15.39 -0.85
CA LYS A 301 20.08 14.12 -0.13
C LYS A 301 19.67 12.89 -0.95
N GLN A 302 18.55 12.97 -1.69
CA GLN A 302 17.98 11.84 -2.45
C GLN A 302 18.72 11.53 -3.76
N ARG A 303 19.51 12.45 -4.32
CA ARG A 303 20.22 12.26 -5.60
C ARG A 303 21.16 11.03 -5.65
N ARG A 304 21.58 10.48 -4.50
CA ARG A 304 22.48 9.32 -4.42
C ARG A 304 21.76 7.96 -4.36
N GLN A 305 20.44 7.91 -4.24
CA GLN A 305 19.65 6.69 -3.98
C GLN A 305 18.50 6.49 -4.97
N ARG A 306 18.56 7.14 -6.14
CA ARG A 306 17.39 7.27 -7.03
C ARG A 306 16.96 5.96 -7.66
N LEU A 307 15.69 5.60 -7.54
CA LEU A 307 15.12 4.43 -8.20
C LEU A 307 14.72 4.77 -9.64
N SER A 308 15.15 3.94 -10.60
CA SER A 308 14.67 4.03 -11.98
C SER A 308 13.44 3.15 -12.14
N VAL A 309 12.24 3.75 -12.11
CA VAL A 309 10.99 3.02 -12.41
C VAL A 309 11.04 2.36 -13.79
N ARG A 310 11.76 2.97 -14.75
CA ARG A 310 11.80 2.48 -16.15
C ARG A 310 12.50 1.14 -16.21
N ALA A 311 13.52 0.97 -15.39
CA ALA A 311 14.30 -0.27 -15.30
C ALA A 311 13.51 -1.40 -14.62
N LEU A 312 12.38 -1.09 -13.97
CA LEU A 312 11.50 -2.08 -13.37
C LEU A 312 10.38 -2.53 -14.33
N LEU A 313 10.11 -1.76 -15.38
CA LEU A 313 9.09 -2.07 -16.38
C LEU A 313 9.69 -2.89 -17.54
N ARG A 314 8.91 -3.82 -18.10
CA ARG A 314 9.41 -4.67 -19.19
C ARG A 314 9.52 -3.91 -20.51
N PRO A 315 10.56 -4.15 -21.33
CA PRO A 315 10.68 -3.55 -22.66
C PRO A 315 9.48 -3.83 -23.57
N GLY A 316 8.97 -5.07 -23.60
CA GLY A 316 7.80 -5.43 -24.41
C GLY A 316 6.53 -4.64 -24.03
N PHE A 317 6.32 -4.40 -22.73
CA PHE A 317 5.22 -3.56 -22.26
C PHE A 317 5.40 -2.08 -22.64
N LEU A 318 6.63 -1.56 -22.50
CA LEU A 318 6.97 -0.20 -22.92
C LEU A 318 6.85 0.00 -24.44
N ALA A 319 7.01 -1.05 -25.24
CA ALA A 319 6.89 -1.00 -26.69
C ALA A 319 5.44 -0.97 -27.19
N ARG A 320 4.50 -1.56 -26.44
CA ARG A 320 3.06 -1.59 -26.77
C ARG A 320 2.27 -0.38 -26.27
N THR A 321 2.89 0.42 -25.40
CA THR A 321 2.27 1.58 -24.76
C THR A 321 2.89 2.88 -25.23
N ARG A 322 2.14 3.98 -25.15
CA ARG A 322 2.60 5.31 -25.57
C ARG A 322 2.78 6.21 -24.35
N ASP A 323 3.94 6.86 -24.24
CA ASP A 323 4.15 7.87 -23.20
C ASP A 323 3.50 9.20 -23.64
N PRO A 324 2.39 9.65 -23.00
CA PRO A 324 1.77 10.94 -23.32
C PRO A 324 2.63 12.13 -22.86
N GLY A 325 3.72 11.88 -22.15
CA GLY A 325 4.54 12.88 -21.50
C GLY A 325 3.92 13.42 -20.23
N TYR A 326 4.62 14.38 -19.61
CA TYR A 326 4.10 15.06 -18.42
C TYR A 326 3.11 16.15 -18.85
N GLY A 327 1.84 15.76 -19.03
CA GLY A 327 0.78 16.62 -19.58
C GLY A 327 0.26 17.74 -18.68
N ARG A 328 0.89 17.99 -17.52
CA ARG A 328 0.55 19.09 -16.61
C ARG A 328 1.43 20.31 -16.84
N SER A 329 0.82 21.49 -16.84
CA SER A 329 1.51 22.77 -16.96
C SER A 329 2.53 22.96 -15.84
N ARG A 330 3.72 23.46 -16.20
CA ARG A 330 4.86 23.61 -15.29
C ARG A 330 5.19 25.06 -14.97
N SER A 331 4.57 26.00 -15.69
CA SER A 331 4.85 27.44 -15.62
C SER A 331 3.62 28.31 -15.88
N HIS A 332 2.41 27.76 -15.74
CA HIS A 332 1.17 28.53 -15.78
C HIS A 332 0.25 28.02 -14.66
N LEU A 333 0.04 28.84 -13.63
CA LEU A 333 -0.66 28.43 -12.40
C LEU A 333 -2.12 28.09 -12.68
N LYS A 334 -2.90 29.01 -13.28
CA LYS A 334 -4.33 28.78 -13.51
C LYS A 334 -4.62 27.59 -14.43
N GLU A 335 -3.88 27.45 -15.52
CA GLU A 335 -3.93 26.27 -16.39
C GLU A 335 -3.64 24.98 -15.60
N ARG A 336 -2.62 25.00 -14.73
CA ARG A 336 -2.29 23.86 -13.87
C ARG A 336 -3.44 23.51 -12.90
N LEU A 337 -4.11 24.51 -12.31
CA LEU A 337 -5.26 24.28 -11.42
C LEU A 337 -6.45 23.71 -12.19
N LEU A 338 -6.76 24.22 -13.40
CA LEU A 338 -7.81 23.66 -14.26
C LEU A 338 -7.51 22.20 -14.66
N GLN A 339 -6.25 21.90 -14.98
CA GLN A 339 -5.81 20.54 -15.30
C GLN A 339 -5.89 19.59 -14.10
N ASP A 340 -5.54 20.04 -12.90
CA ASP A 340 -5.65 19.22 -11.68
C ASP A 340 -7.12 19.09 -11.23
N LEU A 341 -7.99 20.07 -11.52
CA LEU A 341 -9.46 20.01 -11.34
C LEU A 341 -10.12 18.98 -12.27
N LEU A 342 -9.75 18.98 -13.55
CA LEU A 342 -10.47 18.20 -14.57
C LEU A 342 -9.84 16.85 -14.91
N SER A 343 -8.53 16.69 -14.75
CA SER A 343 -7.82 15.54 -15.32
C SER A 343 -6.87 14.85 -14.33
N TYR A 344 -5.98 15.58 -13.65
CA TYR A 344 -4.78 14.94 -13.09
C TYR A 344 -4.71 14.80 -11.55
N SER A 345 -5.65 15.38 -10.79
CA SER A 345 -5.62 15.32 -9.32
C SER A 345 -7.00 15.04 -8.74
N LEU A 346 -7.95 15.94 -8.93
CA LEU A 346 -9.25 15.85 -8.30
C LEU A 346 -10.09 14.64 -8.75
N PRO A 347 -10.13 14.24 -10.03
CA PRO A 347 -10.96 13.12 -10.46
C PRO A 347 -10.70 11.82 -9.69
N CYS A 348 -9.44 11.42 -9.48
CA CYS A 348 -9.13 10.24 -8.70
C CYS A 348 -9.51 10.39 -7.22
N LEU A 349 -9.27 11.57 -6.63
CA LEU A 349 -9.60 11.82 -5.22
C LEU A 349 -11.11 11.76 -4.97
N LEU A 350 -11.91 12.23 -5.93
CA LEU A 350 -13.37 12.13 -5.88
C LEU A 350 -13.85 10.68 -6.04
N ARG A 351 -13.23 9.88 -6.93
CA ARG A 351 -13.53 8.45 -7.01
C ARG A 351 -13.22 7.74 -5.69
N TYR A 352 -12.05 7.99 -5.11
CA TYR A 352 -11.67 7.39 -3.83
C TYR A 352 -12.67 7.72 -2.73
N GLY A 353 -13.01 9.00 -2.59
CA GLY A 353 -13.97 9.48 -1.59
C GLY A 353 -15.34 8.86 -1.77
N ASP A 354 -15.83 8.79 -3.01
CA ASP A 354 -17.13 8.18 -3.32
C ASP A 354 -17.13 6.67 -3.01
N ARG A 355 -16.12 5.92 -3.47
CA ARG A 355 -15.99 4.47 -3.20
C ARG A 355 -15.87 4.14 -1.72
N ASN A 356 -15.04 4.88 -1.01
CA ASN A 356 -14.86 4.69 0.43
C ASN A 356 -16.14 5.02 1.21
N ALA A 357 -16.83 6.11 0.85
CA ALA A 357 -18.04 6.51 1.54
C ALA A 357 -19.20 5.54 1.26
N MET A 358 -19.40 5.14 0.00
CA MET A 358 -20.46 4.21 -0.41
C MET A 358 -20.27 2.80 0.16
N ALA A 359 -19.04 2.36 0.42
CA ALA A 359 -18.76 1.10 1.12
C ALA A 359 -19.43 1.02 2.51
N PHE A 360 -19.66 2.17 3.15
CA PHE A 360 -20.33 2.28 4.45
C PHE A 360 -21.66 3.04 4.33
N ALA A 361 -22.15 3.19 3.09
CA ALA A 361 -23.37 3.90 2.72
C ALA A 361 -23.47 5.34 3.27
N VAL A 362 -22.32 6.01 3.35
CA VAL A 362 -22.20 7.43 3.67
C VAL A 362 -22.21 8.24 2.36
N ASP A 363 -23.00 9.31 2.29
CA ASP A 363 -22.95 10.27 1.19
C ASP A 363 -21.90 11.35 1.47
N SER A 364 -20.75 11.26 0.79
CA SER A 364 -19.72 12.28 0.86
C SER A 364 -20.04 13.47 -0.05
N ARG A 365 -19.94 14.69 0.49
CA ARG A 365 -20.21 15.96 -0.21
C ARG A 365 -19.02 16.90 -0.10
N ALA A 366 -18.62 17.54 -1.20
CA ALA A 366 -17.45 18.44 -1.26
C ALA A 366 -17.87 19.91 -1.47
N PRO A 367 -17.93 20.76 -0.42
CA PRO A 367 -18.34 22.17 -0.52
C PRO A 367 -17.49 23.02 -1.46
N TYR A 368 -16.20 22.71 -1.57
CA TYR A 368 -15.28 23.41 -2.49
C TYR A 368 -15.67 23.26 -3.96
N LEU A 369 -16.45 22.23 -4.31
CA LEU A 369 -16.91 21.96 -5.67
C LEU A 369 -18.30 22.50 -5.95
N ASP A 370 -18.75 23.46 -5.14
CA ASP A 370 -19.94 24.23 -5.47
C ASP A 370 -19.73 25.03 -6.76
N GLN A 371 -20.65 24.93 -7.70
CA GLN A 371 -20.46 25.48 -9.05
C GLN A 371 -20.19 26.99 -9.01
N GLU A 372 -20.95 27.75 -8.21
CA GLU A 372 -20.79 29.22 -8.12
C GLU A 372 -19.45 29.61 -7.49
N LEU A 373 -18.94 28.79 -6.57
CA LEU A 373 -17.64 28.97 -5.94
C LEU A 373 -16.51 28.60 -6.91
N VAL A 374 -16.64 27.50 -7.65
CA VAL A 374 -15.66 27.07 -8.65
C VAL A 374 -15.52 28.13 -9.74
N GLU A 375 -16.64 28.59 -10.31
CA GLU A 375 -16.65 29.64 -11.33
C GLU A 375 -16.02 30.94 -10.81
N TYR A 376 -16.30 31.30 -9.55
CA TYR A 376 -15.64 32.44 -8.91
C TYR A 376 -14.13 32.24 -8.80
N ILE A 377 -13.67 31.11 -8.24
CA ILE A 377 -12.23 30.82 -8.08
C ILE A 377 -11.50 30.83 -9.43
N LEU A 378 -12.13 30.28 -10.47
CA LEU A 378 -11.55 30.23 -11.81
C LEU A 378 -11.51 31.61 -12.49
N SER A 379 -12.26 32.60 -12.01
CA SER A 379 -12.18 34.00 -12.46
C SER A 379 -11.18 34.87 -11.67
N LEU A 380 -10.76 34.43 -10.48
CA LEU A 380 -9.83 35.17 -9.62
C LEU A 380 -8.46 35.46 -10.27
N PRO A 381 -7.84 36.62 -10.02
CA PRO A 381 -6.45 36.86 -10.39
C PRO A 381 -5.48 35.94 -9.62
N GLU A 382 -4.28 35.67 -10.16
CA GLU A 382 -3.32 34.76 -9.52
C GLU A 382 -2.87 35.22 -8.12
N ASP A 383 -2.89 36.52 -7.87
CA ASP A 383 -2.49 37.09 -6.58
C ASP A 383 -3.54 36.90 -5.48
N ALA A 384 -4.78 36.55 -5.81
CA ALA A 384 -5.79 36.09 -4.85
C ALA A 384 -5.50 34.64 -4.41
N LEU A 385 -4.81 33.85 -5.24
CA LEU A 385 -4.46 32.46 -4.97
C LEU A 385 -3.12 32.36 -4.23
N VAL A 386 -2.11 33.09 -4.71
CA VAL A 386 -0.75 33.11 -4.16
C VAL A 386 -0.26 34.54 -3.96
N ARG A 387 -0.03 34.93 -2.70
CA ARG A 387 0.44 36.28 -2.33
C ARG A 387 1.42 36.23 -1.17
N HIS A 388 2.53 36.97 -1.27
CA HIS A 388 3.53 37.08 -0.20
C HIS A 388 4.04 35.71 0.29
N GLY A 389 4.26 34.80 -0.64
CA GLY A 389 4.71 33.43 -0.40
C GLY A 389 3.67 32.52 0.26
N TRP A 390 2.42 32.97 0.44
CA TRP A 390 1.31 32.18 0.96
C TRP A 390 0.46 31.63 -0.18
N SER A 391 0.18 30.33 -0.14
CA SER A 391 -0.90 29.71 -0.92
C SER A 391 -2.26 29.91 -0.24
N ARG A 392 -3.34 29.68 -1.00
CA ARG A 392 -4.73 29.80 -0.51
C ARG A 392 -5.00 31.16 0.12
N TRP A 393 -4.41 32.21 -0.45
CA TRP A 393 -4.41 33.54 0.18
C TRP A 393 -5.84 34.04 0.43
N ILE A 394 -6.71 33.96 -0.57
CA ILE A 394 -8.12 34.38 -0.47
C ILE A 394 -8.87 33.67 0.66
N LEU A 395 -8.71 32.35 0.80
CA LEU A 395 -9.32 31.56 1.89
C LEU A 395 -8.82 32.02 3.26
N ARG A 396 -7.50 32.20 3.40
CA ARG A 396 -6.88 32.66 4.66
C ARG A 396 -7.33 34.06 5.04
N ALA A 397 -7.60 34.93 4.07
CA ALA A 397 -8.12 36.27 4.30
C ALA A 397 -9.61 36.22 4.68
N ALA A 398 -10.39 35.44 3.95
CA ALA A 398 -11.85 35.32 4.09
C ALA A 398 -12.30 34.73 5.44
N LEU A 399 -11.47 33.86 6.03
CA LEU A 399 -11.78 33.16 7.28
C LEU A 399 -10.95 33.63 8.48
N ARG A 400 -10.43 34.85 8.44
CA ARG A 400 -9.89 35.51 9.63
C ARG A 400 -11.03 35.70 10.64
N GLY A 401 -10.81 35.32 11.89
CA GLY A 401 -11.82 35.35 12.95
C GLY A 401 -12.59 34.05 13.11
N THR A 402 -12.83 33.30 12.02
CA THR A 402 -13.46 31.97 12.07
C THR A 402 -12.47 30.86 12.43
N LEU A 403 -11.27 30.90 11.82
CA LEU A 403 -10.28 29.85 12.01
C LEU A 403 -9.26 30.23 13.08
N PRO A 404 -8.84 29.29 13.95
CA PRO A 404 -7.68 29.50 14.81
C PRO A 404 -6.45 29.91 14.00
N GLU A 405 -5.75 30.94 14.45
CA GLU A 405 -4.56 31.47 13.76
C GLU A 405 -3.48 30.39 13.55
N LYS A 406 -3.39 29.43 14.47
CA LYS A 406 -2.53 28.25 14.38
C LYS A 406 -2.76 27.41 13.12
N ILE A 407 -4.01 27.33 12.64
CA ILE A 407 -4.42 26.63 11.43
C ILE A 407 -4.40 27.61 10.23
N ARG A 408 -5.02 28.79 10.40
CA ARG A 408 -5.16 29.80 9.35
C ARG A 408 -3.83 30.30 8.80
N LEU A 409 -2.79 30.36 9.62
CA LEU A 409 -1.43 30.78 9.24
C LEU A 409 -0.45 29.60 9.14
N ARG A 410 -0.95 28.36 9.08
CA ARG A 410 -0.10 27.19 8.88
C ARG A 410 0.52 27.22 7.47
N ARG A 411 1.85 27.23 7.40
CA ARG A 411 2.63 27.25 6.15
C ARG A 411 2.66 25.90 5.43
N TRP A 412 2.64 24.83 6.19
CA TRP A 412 2.83 23.46 5.71
C TRP A 412 1.53 22.68 5.75
N LYS A 413 1.33 21.81 4.77
CA LYS A 413 0.23 20.84 4.75
C LYS A 413 0.85 19.46 4.69
N VAL A 414 0.33 18.55 5.52
CA VAL A 414 0.48 17.12 5.29
C VAL A 414 -0.71 16.72 4.43
N GLY A 415 -0.49 16.10 3.26
CA GLY A 415 -1.61 15.59 2.46
C GLY A 415 -2.39 14.51 3.24
N PHE A 416 -3.54 14.08 2.73
CA PHE A 416 -4.24 12.93 3.31
C PHE A 416 -3.45 11.65 3.01
N THR A 417 -2.44 11.37 3.84
CA THR A 417 -1.46 10.30 3.66
C THR A 417 -1.44 9.42 4.90
N THR A 418 -1.07 8.18 4.71
CA THR A 418 -0.71 7.22 5.76
C THR A 418 0.81 7.18 5.91
N PRO A 419 1.33 6.52 6.97
CA PRO A 419 2.74 6.15 7.06
C PRO A 419 3.11 5.03 6.06
N GLU A 420 2.81 5.21 4.77
CA GLU A 420 2.80 4.16 3.75
C GLU A 420 4.07 3.29 3.78
N MET A 421 5.24 3.90 3.65
CA MET A 421 6.49 3.12 3.63
C MET A 421 6.83 2.52 4.99
N ARG A 422 6.38 3.11 6.10
CA ARG A 422 6.52 2.52 7.43
C ARG A 422 5.63 1.28 7.56
N TRP A 423 4.39 1.33 7.07
CA TRP A 423 3.47 0.19 7.04
C TRP A 423 3.97 -0.93 6.12
N ILE A 424 4.37 -0.60 4.88
CA ILE A 424 4.91 -1.56 3.92
C ILE A 424 6.19 -2.22 4.48
N LYS A 425 7.09 -1.45 5.11
CA LYS A 425 8.31 -2.00 5.74
C LYS A 425 8.03 -2.81 7.00
N ALA A 426 7.00 -2.46 7.76
CA ALA A 426 6.53 -3.25 8.90
C ALA A 426 5.96 -4.60 8.43
N ARG A 427 5.26 -4.61 7.30
CA ARG A 427 4.67 -5.80 6.66
C ARG A 427 5.50 -6.34 5.49
N ARG A 428 6.81 -6.10 5.51
CA ARG A 428 7.72 -6.43 4.40
C ARG A 428 7.69 -7.90 4.01
N ALA A 429 7.42 -8.81 4.96
CA ALA A 429 7.35 -10.23 4.67
C ALA A 429 6.14 -10.54 3.78
N ALA A 430 4.96 -9.97 4.05
CA ALA A 430 3.78 -10.07 3.20
C ALA A 430 4.02 -9.53 1.78
N PHE A 431 4.65 -8.35 1.66
CA PHE A 431 4.98 -7.78 0.35
C PHE A 431 6.07 -8.57 -0.38
N THR A 432 7.07 -9.09 0.34
CA THR A 432 8.11 -9.96 -0.22
C THR A 432 7.49 -11.25 -0.77
N SER A 433 6.62 -11.89 0.02
CA SER A 433 5.82 -13.06 -0.36
C SER A 433 5.00 -12.78 -1.63
N LEU A 434 4.27 -11.65 -1.68
CA LEU A 434 3.52 -11.23 -2.86
C LEU A 434 4.43 -11.08 -4.09
N TYR A 435 5.56 -10.38 -3.95
CA TYR A 435 6.50 -10.19 -5.06
C TYR A 435 7.20 -11.48 -5.49
N GLN A 436 7.32 -12.49 -4.63
CA GLN A 436 7.91 -13.79 -4.97
C GLN A 436 6.91 -14.75 -5.63
N SER A 437 5.61 -14.48 -5.52
CA SER A 437 4.57 -15.35 -6.05
C SER A 437 4.69 -15.54 -7.58
N PRO A 438 4.40 -16.75 -8.10
CA PRO A 438 4.38 -17.01 -9.54
C PRO A 438 3.53 -16.05 -10.33
N SER A 439 2.33 -15.68 -9.85
CA SER A 439 1.46 -14.72 -10.54
C SER A 439 2.09 -13.35 -10.71
N PHE A 440 2.71 -12.80 -9.65
CA PHE A 440 3.38 -11.50 -9.73
C PHE A 440 4.58 -11.56 -10.68
N GLN A 441 5.36 -12.63 -10.56
CA GLN A 441 6.52 -12.89 -11.40
C GLN A 441 6.11 -13.16 -12.85
N ALA A 442 4.88 -13.63 -13.09
CA ALA A 442 4.27 -13.93 -14.40
C ALA A 442 3.80 -12.70 -15.18
N ARG A 443 3.58 -11.56 -14.54
CA ARG A 443 3.00 -10.39 -15.22
C ARG A 443 3.86 -9.86 -16.37
N PRO A 444 3.24 -9.43 -17.49
CA PRO A 444 3.95 -8.87 -18.63
C PRO A 444 4.33 -7.39 -18.45
N TYR A 445 3.94 -6.75 -17.35
CA TYR A 445 4.09 -5.31 -17.15
C TYR A 445 5.44 -4.91 -16.53
N TRP A 446 5.97 -5.73 -15.61
CA TRP A 446 7.19 -5.46 -14.85
C TRP A 446 8.13 -6.67 -14.79
N ASP A 447 9.40 -6.41 -14.50
CA ASP A 447 10.36 -7.43 -14.12
C ASP A 447 10.23 -7.72 -12.63
N GLY A 448 9.59 -8.84 -12.28
CA GLY A 448 9.30 -9.18 -10.89
C GLY A 448 10.54 -9.34 -10.02
N GLU A 449 11.65 -9.83 -10.57
CA GLU A 449 12.92 -9.97 -9.84
C GLU A 449 13.58 -8.63 -9.60
N ALA A 450 13.57 -7.74 -10.60
CA ALA A 450 14.04 -6.38 -10.43
C ALA A 450 13.23 -5.63 -9.37
N VAL A 451 11.89 -5.80 -9.35
CA VAL A 451 11.02 -5.19 -8.34
C VAL A 451 11.31 -5.72 -6.94
N LEU A 452 11.39 -7.05 -6.77
CA LEU A 452 11.72 -7.68 -5.49
C LEU A 452 13.10 -7.24 -4.98
N GLY A 453 14.11 -7.20 -5.85
CA GLY A 453 15.45 -6.73 -5.52
C GLY A 453 15.46 -5.27 -5.08
N ALA A 454 14.80 -4.39 -5.82
CA ALA A 454 14.68 -2.97 -5.49
C ALA A 454 13.91 -2.74 -4.19
N PHE A 455 12.85 -3.52 -3.94
CA PHE A 455 12.08 -3.44 -2.71
C PHE A 455 12.93 -3.79 -1.49
N ARG A 456 13.66 -4.91 -1.54
CA ARG A 456 14.57 -5.31 -0.45
C ARG A 456 15.69 -4.29 -0.22
N ALA A 457 16.24 -3.70 -1.29
CA ALA A 457 17.23 -2.63 -1.17
C ALA A 457 16.63 -1.36 -0.51
N CYS A 458 15.37 -1.03 -0.81
CA CYS A 458 14.63 0.03 -0.14
C CYS A 458 14.38 -0.28 1.35
N CYS A 459 14.05 -1.53 1.71
CA CYS A 459 13.92 -1.96 3.11
C CYS A 459 15.24 -1.80 3.89
N ARG A 460 16.39 -2.00 3.24
CA ARG A 460 17.72 -1.78 3.84
C ARG A 460 18.20 -0.32 3.81
N GLY A 461 17.44 0.58 3.17
CA GLY A 461 17.80 2.00 3.02
C GLY A 461 18.89 2.28 1.97
N GLU A 462 19.15 1.33 1.08
CA GLU A 462 20.12 1.46 -0.03
C GLU A 462 19.53 2.24 -1.21
N VAL A 463 18.21 2.10 -1.42
CA VAL A 463 17.43 2.76 -2.47
C VAL A 463 16.38 3.67 -1.82
N GLU A 464 16.03 4.75 -2.51
CA GLU A 464 14.99 5.67 -2.04
C GLU A 464 13.62 5.02 -1.96
N GLU A 465 12.81 5.53 -1.04
CA GLU A 465 11.39 5.21 -0.97
C GLU A 465 10.66 5.67 -2.23
N SER A 466 9.80 4.80 -2.77
CA SER A 466 9.06 5.06 -4.01
C SER A 466 7.65 4.50 -3.92
N MET A 467 6.68 5.31 -4.36
CA MET A 467 5.27 4.90 -4.51
C MET A 467 5.10 3.72 -5.47
N PHE A 468 6.11 3.44 -6.32
CA PHE A 468 6.06 2.32 -7.26
C PHE A 468 5.84 0.96 -6.59
N PHE A 469 6.41 0.73 -5.39
CA PHE A 469 6.24 -0.55 -4.70
C PHE A 469 4.77 -0.83 -4.38
N TRP A 470 4.07 0.17 -3.82
CA TRP A 470 2.63 0.08 -3.62
C TRP A 470 1.88 -0.06 -4.95
N ARG A 471 2.17 0.77 -5.96
CA ARG A 471 1.47 0.71 -7.26
C ARG A 471 1.57 -0.66 -7.93
N ALA A 472 2.74 -1.30 -7.91
CA ALA A 472 2.91 -2.65 -8.45
C ALA A 472 2.14 -3.70 -7.63
N ALA A 473 2.19 -3.61 -6.29
CA ALA A 473 1.42 -4.51 -5.43
C ALA A 473 -0.09 -4.34 -5.62
N ASN A 474 -0.57 -3.10 -5.75
CA ASN A 474 -1.98 -2.78 -5.90
C ASN A 474 -2.53 -3.24 -7.27
N VAL A 475 -1.76 -3.09 -8.35
CA VAL A 475 -2.12 -3.69 -9.65
C VAL A 475 -2.17 -5.21 -9.57
N GLU A 476 -1.20 -5.86 -8.92
CA GLU A 476 -1.24 -7.31 -8.74
C GLU A 476 -2.50 -7.77 -7.99
N LEU A 477 -2.84 -7.09 -6.90
CA LEU A 477 -4.05 -7.41 -6.12
C LEU A 477 -5.32 -7.18 -6.93
N TRP A 478 -5.39 -6.08 -7.68
CA TRP A 478 -6.50 -5.78 -8.57
C TRP A 478 -6.66 -6.84 -9.67
N LEU A 479 -5.56 -7.24 -10.32
CA LEU A 479 -5.58 -8.31 -11.34
C LEU A 479 -6.08 -9.63 -10.75
N ARG A 480 -5.64 -9.99 -9.54
CA ARG A 480 -6.11 -11.21 -8.86
C ARG A 480 -7.58 -11.18 -8.50
N GLU A 481 -8.10 -10.02 -8.12
CA GLU A 481 -9.50 -9.90 -7.70
C GLU A 481 -10.44 -9.88 -8.90
N PHE A 482 -10.08 -9.16 -9.98
CA PHE A 482 -11.02 -8.89 -11.06
C PHE A 482 -10.69 -9.55 -12.40
N VAL A 483 -9.40 -9.72 -12.75
CA VAL A 483 -9.01 -10.19 -14.10
C VAL A 483 -8.74 -11.69 -14.11
N ASP A 484 -8.06 -12.20 -13.09
CA ASP A 484 -7.65 -13.61 -13.05
C ASP A 484 -8.78 -14.54 -12.61
N ARG A 485 -9.74 -14.01 -11.84
CA ARG A 485 -10.99 -14.71 -11.52
C ARG A 485 -11.95 -14.43 -12.67
N GLY A 486 -11.80 -15.16 -13.78
CA GLY A 486 -12.75 -15.11 -14.90
C GLY A 486 -14.18 -15.16 -14.36
N ALA A 487 -14.97 -14.13 -14.66
CA ALA A 487 -16.12 -13.68 -13.88
C ALA A 487 -17.24 -14.71 -13.62
N VAL A 488 -18.14 -14.30 -12.70
CA VAL A 488 -19.42 -14.87 -12.27
C VAL A 488 -19.31 -15.90 -11.13
N GLN A 489 -19.51 -15.45 -9.89
CA GLN A 489 -20.18 -16.33 -8.93
C GLN A 489 -21.60 -16.55 -9.46
N PRO A 490 -22.09 -17.79 -9.61
CA PRO A 490 -23.48 -17.99 -9.99
C PRO A 490 -24.35 -17.27 -8.96
N ASP A 491 -25.19 -16.35 -9.41
CA ASP A 491 -26.20 -15.73 -8.56
C ASP A 491 -27.02 -16.85 -7.93
N ALA A 492 -26.79 -17.09 -6.64
CA ALA A 492 -27.74 -17.79 -5.81
C ALA A 492 -28.97 -16.88 -5.71
N ASP A 493 -29.97 -17.17 -6.53
CA ASP A 493 -31.32 -16.60 -6.55
C ASP A 493 -31.37 -15.08 -6.37
N VAL A 494 -31.50 -14.34 -7.47
CA VAL A 494 -31.80 -12.90 -7.46
C VAL A 494 -32.99 -12.57 -6.53
N GLU A 495 -33.99 -13.44 -6.46
CA GLU A 495 -35.10 -13.34 -5.49
C GLU A 495 -34.65 -13.51 -4.03
N ALA A 496 -33.71 -14.41 -3.74
CA ALA A 496 -33.13 -14.58 -2.40
C ALA A 496 -32.19 -13.41 -2.03
N ALA A 497 -31.42 -12.88 -2.98
CA ALA A 497 -30.54 -11.74 -2.77
C ALA A 497 -31.33 -10.43 -2.55
N LEU A 498 -32.47 -10.26 -3.23
CA LEU A 498 -33.37 -9.11 -3.04
C LEU A 498 -34.23 -9.21 -1.78
N SER A 499 -34.44 -10.42 -1.24
CA SER A 499 -35.21 -10.67 -0.01
C SER A 499 -34.34 -10.88 1.23
N GLN A 500 -33.03 -11.11 1.07
CA GLN A 500 -32.07 -11.09 2.17
C GLN A 500 -31.88 -9.65 2.66
N PRO A 501 -31.92 -9.40 3.99
CA PRO A 501 -31.44 -8.12 4.50
C PRO A 501 -30.01 -7.93 4.02
N LEU A 502 -29.73 -6.75 3.43
CA LEU A 502 -28.38 -6.38 3.01
C LEU A 502 -27.41 -6.73 4.15
N PRO A 503 -26.36 -7.54 3.90
CA PRO A 503 -25.40 -7.85 4.95
C PRO A 503 -24.89 -6.53 5.55
N ALA A 504 -24.91 -6.44 6.88
CA ALA A 504 -24.48 -5.25 7.59
C ALA A 504 -22.97 -5.08 7.39
N GLY A 505 -22.59 -4.18 6.49
CA GLY A 505 -21.19 -3.88 6.19
C GLY A 505 -20.53 -4.85 5.19
N PRO A 506 -19.28 -4.57 4.79
CA PRO A 506 -18.55 -5.41 3.86
C PRO A 506 -18.37 -6.82 4.44
N THR A 507 -18.78 -7.84 3.67
CA THR A 507 -18.41 -9.23 3.96
C THR A 507 -16.89 -9.34 3.87
N HIS A 508 -16.22 -9.73 4.96
CA HIS A 508 -14.77 -9.74 5.04
C HIS A 508 -14.16 -10.69 3.99
N ARG A 509 -13.63 -10.14 2.87
CA ARG A 509 -12.96 -10.91 1.80
C ARG A 509 -11.54 -11.33 2.17
N GLY A 510 -11.00 -10.84 3.30
CA GLY A 510 -9.68 -11.19 3.83
C GLY A 510 -8.55 -10.24 3.39
N GLY A 511 -7.32 -10.60 3.76
CA GLY A 511 -6.13 -9.79 3.45
C GLY A 511 -5.53 -10.03 2.06
N ILE A 512 -4.21 -9.84 1.88
CA ILE A 512 -3.44 -10.13 0.63
C ILE A 512 -3.70 -11.55 0.05
N ALA A 513 -4.30 -12.43 0.85
CA ALA A 513 -4.48 -13.86 0.64
C ALA A 513 -5.33 -14.23 -0.60
N ALA A 514 -4.63 -14.58 -1.68
CA ALA A 514 -4.92 -15.79 -2.43
C ALA A 514 -3.85 -16.83 -2.03
N PRO A 515 -4.01 -17.53 -0.90
CA PRO A 515 -2.92 -18.24 -0.22
C PRO A 515 -2.26 -19.31 -1.12
N GLY A 516 -3.07 -19.98 -1.94
CA GLY A 516 -2.60 -20.98 -2.88
C GLY A 516 -1.97 -20.43 -4.16
N ASP A 517 -2.17 -19.17 -4.56
CA ASP A 517 -1.90 -18.71 -5.94
C ASP A 517 -2.54 -19.65 -6.99
N ALA A 518 -3.87 -19.68 -7.03
CA ALA A 518 -4.67 -20.63 -7.83
C ALA A 518 -4.42 -20.58 -9.36
N ARG A 519 -3.64 -19.60 -9.84
CA ARG A 519 -3.23 -19.51 -11.24
C ARG A 519 -2.02 -20.37 -11.56
N VAL A 520 -1.30 -20.86 -10.56
CA VAL A 520 -0.08 -21.65 -10.74
C VAL A 520 -0.31 -22.86 -11.64
N PRO A 521 -1.38 -23.67 -11.48
CA PRO A 521 -1.70 -24.73 -12.44
C PRO A 521 -1.75 -24.24 -13.89
N ALA A 522 -2.55 -23.20 -14.17
CA ALA A 522 -2.68 -22.65 -15.52
C ALA A 522 -1.35 -22.07 -16.07
N LEU A 523 -0.56 -21.41 -15.21
CA LEU A 523 0.76 -20.88 -15.59
C LEU A 523 1.76 -21.98 -15.94
N LEU A 524 1.69 -23.11 -15.24
CA LEU A 524 2.54 -24.29 -15.50
C LEU A 524 2.03 -25.10 -16.67
N ALA A 525 0.72 -25.21 -16.88
CA ALA A 525 0.10 -25.98 -17.97
C ALA A 525 0.60 -25.54 -19.35
N ALA A 526 0.91 -24.24 -19.52
CA ALA A 526 1.48 -23.70 -20.75
C ALA A 526 2.87 -24.27 -21.08
N ALA A 527 3.64 -24.72 -20.09
CA ALA A 527 4.99 -25.27 -20.26
C ALA A 527 5.06 -26.79 -20.02
N ASP A 528 4.29 -27.31 -19.06
CA ASP A 528 4.30 -28.71 -18.62
C ASP A 528 2.95 -29.10 -17.96
N PRO A 529 2.11 -29.92 -18.63
CA PRO A 529 0.85 -30.43 -18.07
C PRO A 529 1.02 -31.27 -16.79
N GLN A 530 2.13 -31.99 -16.63
CA GLN A 530 2.38 -32.78 -15.42
C GLN A 530 2.67 -31.86 -14.22
N ALA A 531 3.41 -30.77 -14.45
CA ALA A 531 3.65 -29.74 -13.43
C ALA A 531 2.34 -29.05 -13.01
N SER A 532 1.40 -28.83 -13.94
CA SER A 532 0.05 -28.32 -13.62
C SER A 532 -0.70 -29.27 -12.68
N ALA A 533 -0.81 -30.56 -13.03
CA ALA A 533 -1.49 -31.55 -12.20
C ALA A 533 -0.81 -31.76 -10.83
N ALA A 534 0.51 -31.55 -10.74
CA ALA A 534 1.21 -31.54 -9.46
C ALA A 534 0.83 -30.31 -8.62
N ALA A 535 0.77 -29.12 -9.21
CA ALA A 535 0.35 -27.90 -8.51
C ALA A 535 -1.11 -27.98 -8.00
N GLU A 536 -2.03 -28.54 -8.79
CA GLU A 536 -3.43 -28.76 -8.36
C GLU A 536 -3.53 -29.67 -7.14
N ARG A 537 -2.78 -30.78 -7.13
CA ARG A 537 -2.73 -31.69 -5.98
C ARG A 537 -2.18 -31.00 -4.73
N LEU A 538 -1.17 -30.15 -4.88
CA LEU A 538 -0.60 -29.41 -3.76
C LEU A 538 -1.57 -28.35 -3.22
N LEU A 539 -2.28 -27.64 -4.10
CA LEU A 539 -3.33 -26.69 -3.72
C LEU A 539 -4.46 -27.34 -2.92
N ALA A 540 -4.81 -28.60 -3.26
CA ALA A 540 -5.85 -29.35 -2.55
C ALA A 540 -5.37 -29.90 -1.19
N GLY A 541 -4.06 -30.11 -1.01
CA GLY A 541 -3.49 -30.80 0.15
C GLY A 541 -2.76 -29.92 1.16
N TYR A 542 -2.38 -28.69 0.81
CA TYR A 542 -1.56 -27.82 1.66
C TYR A 542 -2.11 -26.39 1.75
N ALA A 543 -1.96 -25.80 2.93
CA ALA A 543 -2.22 -24.40 3.18
C ALA A 543 -0.91 -23.68 3.55
N PRO A 544 -0.66 -22.45 3.07
CA PRO A 544 0.45 -21.64 3.55
C PRO A 544 0.13 -21.04 4.92
N ASN A 545 1.17 -20.58 5.61
CA ASN A 545 1.04 -19.73 6.79
C ASN A 545 0.45 -18.35 6.42
N GLU A 546 -0.08 -17.65 7.42
CA GLU A 546 -0.71 -16.33 7.26
C GLU A 546 0.22 -15.33 6.57
N GLU A 547 -0.31 -14.53 5.65
CA GLU A 547 0.43 -13.58 4.80
C GLU A 547 1.52 -14.20 3.87
N LYS A 548 1.64 -15.54 3.82
CA LYS A 548 2.63 -16.26 2.99
C LYS A 548 1.99 -16.91 1.75
N HIS A 549 2.80 -17.13 0.73
CA HIS A 549 2.40 -17.81 -0.51
C HIS A 549 2.85 -19.27 -0.53
N LEU A 550 2.01 -20.20 -0.99
CA LEU A 550 2.40 -21.60 -1.13
C LEU A 550 3.47 -21.81 -2.21
N PHE A 551 3.50 -20.97 -3.25
CA PHE A 551 4.47 -21.06 -4.34
C PHE A 551 5.36 -19.82 -4.40
N ALA A 552 6.60 -20.00 -4.84
CA ALA A 552 7.55 -18.93 -5.09
C ALA A 552 8.39 -19.20 -6.33
N VAL A 553 8.96 -18.15 -6.92
CA VAL A 553 9.82 -18.25 -8.11
C VAL A 553 11.27 -17.98 -7.75
N ALA A 554 12.16 -18.81 -8.30
CA ALA A 554 13.59 -18.58 -8.30
C ALA A 554 14.19 -18.93 -9.67
N GLY A 555 14.82 -17.94 -10.31
CA GLY A 555 15.46 -18.13 -11.63
C GLY A 555 14.48 -18.57 -12.72
N GLY A 556 13.25 -18.06 -12.69
CA GLY A 556 12.17 -18.46 -13.61
C GLY A 556 11.53 -19.81 -13.32
N THR A 557 12.04 -20.57 -12.35
CA THR A 557 11.47 -21.85 -11.91
C THR A 557 10.48 -21.64 -10.75
N VAL A 558 9.32 -22.29 -10.82
CA VAL A 558 8.30 -22.33 -9.77
C VAL A 558 8.63 -23.46 -8.79
N TYR A 559 8.64 -23.10 -7.51
CA TYR A 559 8.81 -24.02 -6.39
C TYR A 559 7.57 -23.97 -5.49
N ALA A 560 7.09 -25.13 -5.07
CA ALA A 560 6.17 -25.24 -3.95
C ALA A 560 6.94 -25.16 -2.64
N ARG A 561 6.37 -24.48 -1.65
CA ARG A 561 6.88 -24.30 -0.30
C ARG A 561 5.86 -24.89 0.65
N LEU A 562 6.12 -26.10 1.13
CA LEU A 562 5.16 -26.87 1.91
C LEU A 562 5.55 -26.78 3.39
N PRO A 563 5.04 -25.80 4.17
CA PRO A 563 5.28 -25.76 5.60
C PRO A 563 4.60 -26.97 6.26
N LEU A 564 5.31 -27.66 7.14
CA LEU A 564 4.85 -28.90 7.78
C LEU A 564 4.76 -28.71 9.28
N HIS A 565 3.61 -29.05 9.85
CA HIS A 565 3.42 -29.07 11.29
C HIS A 565 4.24 -30.20 11.92
N THR A 566 4.87 -29.91 13.06
CA THR A 566 5.56 -30.93 13.87
C THR A 566 5.13 -30.84 15.32
N ASP A 567 5.44 -31.88 16.09
CA ASP A 567 5.47 -31.79 17.54
C ASP A 567 6.43 -30.67 17.99
N LEU A 568 6.18 -30.11 19.16
CA LEU A 568 7.07 -29.12 19.76
C LEU A 568 8.39 -29.79 20.16
N VAL A 569 9.48 -29.42 19.49
CA VAL A 569 10.80 -29.99 19.75
C VAL A 569 11.38 -29.46 21.06
N ALA A 570 11.50 -30.36 22.03
CA ALA A 570 12.03 -30.12 23.36
C ALA A 570 13.50 -30.54 23.48
N ARG A 571 14.06 -30.33 24.68
CA ARG A 571 15.44 -30.68 25.01
C ARG A 571 15.64 -32.19 25.04
N GLY A 572 16.53 -32.69 24.18
CA GLY A 572 16.88 -34.11 24.09
C GLY A 572 16.01 -34.92 23.14
N ASP A 573 15.06 -34.29 22.45
CA ASP A 573 14.23 -34.97 21.44
C ASP A 573 15.06 -35.48 20.26
N ASP A 574 14.70 -36.65 19.74
CA ASP A 574 15.34 -37.22 18.56
C ASP A 574 14.71 -36.63 17.28
N LEU A 575 15.47 -35.75 16.60
CA LEU A 575 15.04 -35.16 15.34
C LEU A 575 14.81 -36.19 14.25
N ASP A 576 15.52 -37.32 14.26
CA ASP A 576 15.36 -38.37 13.25
C ASP A 576 13.97 -39.00 13.38
N GLU A 577 13.47 -39.20 14.61
CA GLU A 577 12.11 -39.65 14.88
C GLU A 577 11.07 -38.60 14.46
N VAL A 578 11.31 -37.32 14.77
CA VAL A 578 10.43 -36.21 14.35
C VAL A 578 10.32 -36.15 12.82
N MET A 579 11.43 -36.26 12.10
CA MET A 579 11.44 -36.30 10.63
C MET A 579 10.68 -37.51 10.10
N ARG A 580 10.90 -38.70 10.69
CA ARG A 580 10.18 -39.94 10.30
C ARG A 580 8.67 -39.80 10.47
N ARG A 581 8.22 -39.19 11.57
CA ARG A 581 6.80 -39.04 11.89
C ARG A 581 6.09 -38.00 11.03
N HIS A 582 6.70 -36.83 10.84
CA HIS A 582 6.02 -35.65 10.31
C HIS A 582 6.46 -35.23 8.90
N VAL A 583 7.61 -35.69 8.41
CA VAL A 583 8.22 -35.15 7.17
C VAL A 583 8.31 -36.20 6.07
N THR A 584 8.61 -37.47 6.39
CA THR A 584 8.85 -38.52 5.38
C THR A 584 7.69 -38.72 4.40
N ALA A 585 6.44 -38.58 4.86
CA ALA A 585 5.25 -38.73 4.00
C ALA A 585 5.09 -37.60 2.96
N HIS A 586 5.84 -36.49 3.11
CA HIS A 586 5.69 -35.29 2.31
C HIS A 586 6.84 -35.08 1.31
N VAL A 587 7.97 -35.79 1.47
CA VAL A 587 9.17 -35.65 0.65
C VAL A 587 9.19 -36.63 -0.53
N ALA A 588 9.85 -36.21 -1.61
CA ALA A 588 10.13 -37.01 -2.79
C ALA A 588 11.60 -36.82 -3.22
N PRO A 589 12.17 -37.76 -4.00
CA PRO A 589 13.52 -37.60 -4.54
C PRO A 589 13.67 -36.28 -5.32
N GLY A 590 14.73 -35.52 -5.01
CA GLY A 590 15.02 -34.21 -5.58
C GLY A 590 14.42 -33.02 -4.83
N ASP A 591 13.63 -33.24 -3.76
CA ASP A 591 13.18 -32.16 -2.89
C ASP A 591 14.33 -31.61 -2.03
N LEU A 592 14.22 -30.33 -1.68
CA LEU A 592 15.08 -29.65 -0.71
C LEU A 592 14.27 -29.32 0.54
N VAL A 593 14.61 -29.94 1.66
CA VAL A 593 13.95 -29.70 2.95
C VAL A 593 14.70 -28.62 3.72
N VAL A 594 13.96 -27.65 4.23
CA VAL A 594 14.51 -26.57 5.05
C VAL A 594 13.94 -26.65 6.45
N MET A 595 14.79 -26.60 7.48
CA MET A 595 14.38 -26.59 8.87
C MET A 595 14.92 -25.36 9.60
N ALA A 596 14.09 -24.77 10.45
CA ALA A 596 14.52 -23.72 11.37
C ALA A 596 15.62 -24.21 12.32
N GLU A 597 16.56 -23.33 12.60
CA GLU A 597 17.67 -23.50 13.54
C GLU A 597 17.21 -23.73 14.99
N LYS A 598 16.12 -23.06 15.41
CA LYS A 598 15.65 -23.04 16.80
C LYS A 598 15.26 -24.43 17.35
N PRO A 599 14.43 -25.23 16.65
CA PRO A 599 14.14 -26.60 17.05
C PRO A 599 15.37 -27.49 17.10
N ILE A 600 16.33 -27.30 16.18
CA ILE A 600 17.57 -28.07 16.17
C ILE A 600 18.39 -27.77 17.43
N ALA A 601 18.59 -26.48 17.74
CA ALA A 601 19.26 -26.08 18.97
C ALA A 601 18.53 -26.59 20.23
N ALA A 602 17.19 -26.58 20.23
CA ALA A 602 16.40 -27.13 21.32
C ALA A 602 16.68 -28.63 21.53
N SER A 603 16.61 -29.45 20.47
CA SER A 603 16.89 -30.90 20.53
C SER A 603 18.28 -31.21 21.11
N GLN A 604 19.28 -30.38 20.79
CA GLN A 604 20.65 -30.50 21.28
C GLN A 604 20.83 -30.01 22.73
N GLY A 605 19.76 -29.55 23.39
CA GLY A 605 19.80 -28.98 24.73
C GLY A 605 20.48 -27.62 24.83
N ARG A 606 20.48 -26.87 23.73
CA ARG A 606 21.06 -25.51 23.60
C ARG A 606 20.02 -24.40 23.73
N SER A 607 18.89 -24.71 24.37
CA SER A 607 17.82 -23.78 24.75
C SER A 607 17.68 -23.81 26.27
N TYR A 608 17.95 -22.69 26.94
CA TYR A 608 18.01 -22.58 28.40
C TYR A 608 16.91 -21.66 28.91
N ALA A 609 16.20 -22.08 29.96
CA ALA A 609 15.26 -21.18 30.61
C ALA A 609 16.05 -20.07 31.32
N LEU A 610 15.53 -18.84 31.34
CA LEU A 610 16.28 -17.70 31.89
C LEU A 610 16.66 -17.88 33.36
N ASP A 611 15.86 -18.62 34.13
CA ASP A 611 16.09 -18.94 35.53
C ASP A 611 17.18 -20.02 35.75
N GLU A 612 17.50 -20.81 34.73
CA GLU A 612 18.64 -21.75 34.75
C GLU A 612 19.99 -21.03 34.60
N ILE A 613 20.00 -19.85 33.98
CA ILE A 613 21.21 -19.08 33.71
C ILE A 613 21.55 -18.24 34.95
N ARG A 614 22.80 -18.30 35.41
CA ARG A 614 23.29 -17.51 36.55
C ARG A 614 24.32 -16.47 36.10
N PRO A 615 23.90 -15.22 35.80
CA PRO A 615 24.80 -14.20 35.27
C PRO A 615 25.90 -13.80 36.26
N THR A 616 27.14 -13.80 35.78
CA THR A 616 28.29 -13.26 36.50
C THR A 616 28.23 -11.73 36.60
N ARG A 617 29.07 -11.12 37.45
CA ARG A 617 29.21 -9.67 37.52
C ARG A 617 29.67 -9.07 36.19
N LEU A 618 30.51 -9.80 35.46
CA LEU A 618 31.00 -9.40 34.14
C LEU A 618 29.84 -9.33 33.13
N ALA A 619 29.00 -10.37 33.07
CA ALA A 619 27.83 -10.40 32.18
C ALA A 619 26.87 -9.22 32.46
N ARG A 620 26.58 -8.94 33.75
CA ARG A 620 25.73 -7.80 34.16
C ARG A 620 26.31 -6.44 33.77
N LEU A 621 27.63 -6.30 33.76
CA LEU A 621 28.30 -5.06 33.37
C LEU A 621 28.24 -4.87 31.85
N LEU A 622 28.60 -5.91 31.09
CA LEU A 622 28.72 -5.83 29.63
C LEU A 622 27.36 -5.70 28.93
N SER A 623 26.31 -6.34 29.43
CA SER A 623 24.97 -6.28 28.82
C SER A 623 24.38 -4.86 28.80
N ARG A 624 24.75 -4.01 29.77
CA ARG A 624 24.34 -2.59 29.82
C ARG A 624 24.90 -1.75 28.66
N ALA A 625 26.01 -2.18 28.06
CA ALA A 625 26.66 -1.47 26.96
C ALA A 625 26.13 -1.88 25.57
N VAL A 626 25.24 -2.87 25.51
CA VAL A 626 24.61 -3.36 24.28
C VAL A 626 23.49 -2.42 23.87
N THR A 627 23.51 -2.01 22.60
CA THR A 627 22.44 -1.19 22.03
C THR A 627 21.22 -2.07 21.82
N ARG A 628 20.14 -1.81 22.57
CA ARG A 628 18.86 -2.50 22.39
C ARG A 628 18.27 -2.13 21.02
N THR A 629 17.81 -3.13 20.28
CA THR A 629 17.13 -2.92 19.01
C THR A 629 15.65 -3.28 19.15
N PRO A 630 14.75 -2.74 18.30
CA PRO A 630 13.32 -3.06 18.36
C PRO A 630 12.97 -4.53 18.03
N HIS A 631 13.89 -5.30 17.44
CA HIS A 631 13.62 -6.62 16.86
C HIS A 631 14.06 -7.80 17.74
N GLY A 632 14.65 -7.53 18.92
CA GLY A 632 15.11 -8.57 19.83
C GLY A 632 16.02 -8.02 20.93
N ILE A 633 16.07 -8.73 22.04
CA ILE A 633 16.89 -8.37 23.21
C ILE A 633 18.38 -8.67 22.92
N GLY A 634 18.66 -9.70 22.11
CA GLY A 634 20.03 -10.15 21.80
C GLY A 634 20.86 -10.31 23.08
N LEU A 635 22.10 -9.82 23.06
CA LEU A 635 22.99 -9.79 24.23
C LEU A 635 22.66 -8.67 25.26
N GLY A 636 21.48 -8.05 25.15
CA GLY A 636 21.06 -6.89 25.94
C GLY A 636 20.58 -7.19 27.36
N ILE A 637 20.54 -8.47 27.77
CA ILE A 637 20.27 -8.90 29.14
C ILE A 637 21.44 -9.69 29.72
N PRO A 638 21.63 -9.71 31.05
CA PRO A 638 22.73 -10.42 31.68
C PRO A 638 22.79 -11.92 31.34
N GLU A 639 21.64 -12.57 31.16
CA GLU A 639 21.53 -14.00 30.90
C GLU A 639 22.08 -14.37 29.51
N THR A 640 21.69 -13.65 28.45
CA THR A 640 22.22 -13.88 27.10
C THR A 640 23.69 -13.48 26.97
N MET A 641 24.13 -12.44 27.69
CA MET A 641 25.54 -12.09 27.78
C MET A 641 26.36 -13.16 28.53
N GLN A 642 25.77 -13.82 29.52
CA GLN A 642 26.41 -14.93 30.22
C GLN A 642 26.60 -16.12 29.25
N LEU A 643 25.57 -16.47 28.47
CA LEU A 643 25.71 -17.48 27.42
C LEU A 643 26.79 -17.15 26.40
N ALA A 644 26.92 -15.88 25.99
CA ALA A 644 28.01 -15.45 25.11
C ALA A 644 29.40 -15.63 25.73
N ILE A 645 29.53 -15.40 27.04
CA ILE A 645 30.76 -15.63 27.79
C ILE A 645 31.07 -17.13 27.90
N ASP A 646 30.05 -17.96 28.12
CA ASP A 646 30.19 -19.39 28.25
C ASP A 646 30.56 -20.03 26.89
N GLU A 647 30.01 -19.52 25.79
CA GLU A 647 30.28 -20.01 24.42
C GLU A 647 31.65 -19.57 23.88
N ALA A 648 31.99 -18.28 23.99
CA ALA A 648 33.21 -17.73 23.37
C ALA A 648 34.38 -17.48 24.33
N GLY A 649 34.12 -17.56 25.64
CA GLY A 649 35.08 -17.23 26.69
C GLY A 649 35.10 -15.75 27.05
N ALA A 650 35.21 -15.47 28.36
CA ALA A 650 35.27 -14.11 28.90
C ALA A 650 36.36 -13.21 28.25
N PRO A 651 37.61 -13.67 28.00
CA PRO A 651 38.63 -12.81 27.39
C PRO A 651 38.25 -12.32 25.99
N ARG A 652 37.62 -13.19 25.19
CA ARG A 652 37.21 -12.87 23.81
C ARG A 652 36.05 -11.88 23.79
N ILE A 653 35.06 -12.08 24.65
CA ILE A 653 33.92 -11.17 24.79
C ILE A 653 34.35 -9.78 25.28
N VAL A 654 35.29 -9.70 26.25
CA VAL A 654 35.85 -8.43 26.71
C VAL A 654 36.62 -7.73 25.58
N ALA A 655 37.46 -8.45 24.83
CA ALA A 655 38.16 -7.89 23.68
C ALA A 655 37.18 -7.36 22.61
N ALA A 656 36.12 -8.11 22.31
CA ALA A 656 35.07 -7.70 21.39
C ALA A 656 34.36 -6.41 21.85
N ALA A 657 34.08 -6.28 23.15
CA ALA A 657 33.49 -5.08 23.73
C ALA A 657 34.42 -3.85 23.59
N VAL A 658 35.71 -4.00 23.86
CA VAL A 658 36.72 -2.94 23.72
C VAL A 658 36.84 -2.48 22.25
N VAL A 659 36.94 -3.42 21.31
CA VAL A 659 37.01 -3.13 19.86
C VAL A 659 35.73 -2.43 19.39
N SER A 660 34.57 -2.87 19.85
CA SER A 660 33.29 -2.24 19.55
C SER A 660 33.21 -0.80 20.07
N ALA A 661 33.69 -0.55 21.30
CA ALA A 661 33.75 0.80 21.87
C ALA A 661 34.69 1.72 21.09
N ALA A 662 35.89 1.25 20.74
CA ALA A 662 36.84 1.98 19.91
C ALA A 662 36.28 2.26 18.51
N GLY A 663 35.60 1.28 17.89
CA GLY A 663 34.93 1.44 16.61
C GLY A 663 33.86 2.53 16.62
N LYS A 664 33.03 2.56 17.67
CA LYS A 664 31.99 3.60 17.85
C LYS A 664 32.60 5.01 17.89
N ALA A 665 33.77 5.18 18.51
CA ALA A 665 34.46 6.47 18.59
C ALA A 665 34.93 6.99 17.20
N VAL A 666 35.18 6.10 16.24
CA VAL A 666 35.59 6.43 14.86
C VAL A 666 34.47 6.24 13.82
N GLY A 667 33.22 6.11 14.27
CA GLY A 667 32.04 5.98 13.40
C GLY A 667 31.85 4.59 12.75
N ARG A 668 32.60 3.57 13.16
CA ARG A 668 32.44 2.17 12.68
C ARG A 668 31.56 1.37 13.63
N ARG A 669 30.51 0.73 13.12
CA ARG A 669 29.56 -0.09 13.90
C ARG A 669 29.69 -1.58 13.54
N GLY A 670 29.21 -2.45 14.42
CA GLY A 670 29.15 -3.90 14.17
C GLY A 670 30.45 -4.68 14.36
N LEU A 671 31.48 -4.07 14.97
CA LEU A 671 32.78 -4.74 15.18
C LEU A 671 32.75 -5.78 16.32
N PHE A 672 31.73 -5.76 17.18
CA PHE A 672 31.61 -6.72 18.28
C PHE A 672 31.55 -8.16 17.78
N TYR A 673 30.56 -8.49 16.94
CA TYR A 673 30.34 -9.85 16.43
C TYR A 673 31.49 -10.34 15.55
N LYS A 674 32.19 -9.44 14.84
CA LYS A 674 33.42 -9.79 14.09
C LYS A 674 34.53 -10.35 14.98
N VAL A 675 34.61 -9.93 16.24
CA VAL A 675 35.60 -10.41 17.21
C VAL A 675 35.03 -11.55 18.05
N ALA A 676 33.77 -11.43 18.49
CA ALA A 676 33.09 -12.44 19.31
C ALA A 676 32.87 -13.77 18.58
N GLY A 677 32.69 -13.74 17.26
CA GLY A 677 32.46 -14.92 16.43
C GLY A 677 30.99 -15.11 16.05
N ALA A 678 30.75 -15.96 15.05
CA ALA A 678 29.41 -16.24 14.52
C ALA A 678 28.52 -16.97 15.53
N ASP A 679 29.09 -17.83 16.38
CA ASP A 679 28.34 -18.57 17.41
C ASP A 679 27.70 -17.63 18.45
N VAL A 680 28.39 -16.53 18.77
CA VAL A 680 27.88 -15.48 19.66
C VAL A 680 26.84 -14.61 18.97
N GLU A 681 26.96 -14.39 17.66
CA GLU A 681 25.98 -13.65 16.87
C GLU A 681 24.65 -14.42 16.74
N ALA A 682 24.72 -15.76 16.72
CA ALA A 682 23.55 -16.64 16.68
C ALA A 682 22.80 -16.76 18.03
N ILE A 683 23.27 -16.12 19.11
CA ILE A 683 22.59 -16.16 20.40
C ILE A 683 21.33 -15.29 20.36
N ASP A 684 20.19 -15.93 20.57
CA ASP A 684 18.89 -15.27 20.60
C ASP A 684 18.32 -15.22 22.03
N GLY A 685 17.61 -14.14 22.31
CA GLY A 685 16.96 -13.89 23.59
C GLY A 685 15.49 -14.28 23.59
N PRO A 686 14.83 -14.21 24.76
CA PRO A 686 13.39 -14.46 24.87
C PRO A 686 12.59 -13.44 24.06
N THR A 687 11.62 -13.93 23.28
CA THR A 687 10.77 -13.15 22.39
C THR A 687 9.30 -13.48 22.63
N TRP A 688 8.47 -12.44 22.81
CA TRP A 688 7.06 -12.57 23.19
C TRP A 688 6.19 -13.26 22.13
N ASN A 689 6.62 -13.20 20.86
CA ASN A 689 5.91 -13.75 19.72
C ASN A 689 6.30 -15.20 19.40
N THR A 690 7.21 -15.83 20.15
CA THR A 690 7.60 -17.24 19.96
C THR A 690 6.69 -18.18 20.75
N LEU A 691 6.52 -19.41 20.28
CA LEU A 691 5.70 -20.42 20.95
C LEU A 691 6.24 -20.78 22.36
N PRO A 692 5.39 -20.82 23.41
CA PRO A 692 5.79 -21.31 24.74
C PRO A 692 6.24 -22.79 24.75
N PRO A 693 7.19 -23.18 25.62
CA PRO A 693 7.84 -22.36 26.63
C PRO A 693 9.03 -21.54 26.08
N HIS A 694 9.33 -21.64 24.78
CA HIS A 694 10.53 -21.04 24.21
C HIS A 694 10.55 -19.50 24.21
N ASN A 695 9.41 -18.85 24.41
CA ASN A 695 9.32 -17.39 24.61
C ASN A 695 10.02 -16.90 25.88
N THR A 696 10.29 -17.78 26.85
CA THR A 696 11.02 -17.48 28.10
C THR A 696 12.44 -18.05 28.13
N HIS A 697 12.96 -18.51 26.99
CA HIS A 697 14.27 -19.16 26.90
C HIS A 697 15.28 -18.27 26.15
N ALA A 698 16.56 -18.40 26.51
CA ALA A 698 17.68 -17.93 25.71
C ALA A 698 18.31 -19.13 24.98
N LYS A 699 18.68 -18.93 23.71
CA LYS A 699 19.07 -20.04 22.82
C LYS A 699 20.41 -19.75 22.16
N LEU A 700 21.26 -20.76 22.10
CA LEU A 700 22.46 -20.73 21.26
C LEU A 700 22.10 -21.21 19.85
N GLY A 701 22.94 -20.88 18.86
CA GLY A 701 22.84 -21.50 17.53
C GLY A 701 23.05 -23.02 17.59
N PRO A 702 22.54 -23.79 16.61
CA PRO A 702 22.72 -25.24 16.55
C PRO A 702 24.21 -25.60 16.46
N ALA A 703 24.61 -26.63 17.19
CA ALA A 703 25.94 -27.23 17.09
C ALA A 703 26.01 -28.10 15.82
N ASP A 704 27.12 -27.98 15.08
CA ASP A 704 27.39 -28.74 13.84
C ASP A 704 26.19 -28.77 12.86
N PRO A 705 25.73 -27.62 12.37
CA PRO A 705 24.53 -27.55 11.55
C PRO A 705 24.69 -28.27 10.20
N ASP A 706 25.91 -28.36 9.64
CA ASP A 706 26.18 -29.14 8.42
C ASP A 706 26.10 -30.66 8.71
N GLY A 707 26.61 -31.13 9.85
CA GLY A 707 26.49 -32.53 10.27
C GLY A 707 25.04 -32.94 10.54
N VAL A 708 24.25 -32.09 11.22
CA VAL A 708 22.81 -32.30 11.39
C VAL A 708 22.09 -32.34 10.04
N ALA A 709 22.38 -31.40 9.14
CA ALA A 709 21.78 -31.38 7.81
C ALA A 709 22.09 -32.65 7.03
N THR A 710 23.33 -33.14 7.08
CA THR A 710 23.75 -34.39 6.43
C THR A 710 22.96 -35.58 6.98
N ARG A 711 22.90 -35.73 8.31
CA ARG A 711 22.19 -36.84 8.96
C ARG A 711 20.69 -36.85 8.61
N LEU A 712 20.02 -35.70 8.70
CA LEU A 712 18.59 -35.61 8.41
C LEU A 712 18.31 -35.80 6.90
N ALA A 713 19.22 -35.36 6.03
CA ALA A 713 19.13 -35.66 4.59
C ALA A 713 19.18 -37.17 4.32
N ASP A 714 20.03 -37.92 5.01
CA ASP A 714 20.13 -39.37 4.87
C ASP A 714 18.83 -40.06 5.33
N VAL A 715 18.29 -39.68 6.50
CA VAL A 715 17.01 -40.21 7.03
C VAL A 715 15.86 -40.01 6.03
N LEU A 716 15.79 -38.83 5.43
CA LEU A 716 14.74 -38.50 4.46
C LEU A 716 14.98 -39.16 3.11
N SER A 717 16.24 -39.31 2.69
CA SER A 717 16.60 -39.97 1.43
C SER A 717 16.27 -41.47 1.46
N ASP A 718 16.55 -42.12 2.59
CA ASP A 718 16.20 -43.52 2.83
C ASP A 718 14.69 -43.74 2.76
N ALA A 719 13.91 -42.83 3.35
CA ALA A 719 12.46 -42.90 3.32
C ALA A 719 11.85 -42.60 1.95
N ALA A 720 12.42 -41.65 1.20
CA ALA A 720 11.95 -41.25 -0.13
C ALA A 720 12.39 -42.22 -1.23
N GLY A 721 13.33 -43.12 -0.97
CA GLY A 721 13.91 -44.02 -1.98
C GLY A 721 14.79 -43.28 -2.99
N GLY A 722 15.37 -42.14 -2.62
CA GLY A 722 16.20 -41.32 -3.49
C GLY A 722 16.69 -40.04 -2.80
N ARG A 723 17.63 -39.33 -3.41
CA ARG A 723 18.33 -38.19 -2.79
C ARG A 723 17.35 -37.07 -2.40
N VAL A 724 17.36 -36.69 -1.13
CA VAL A 724 16.71 -35.51 -0.57
C VAL A 724 17.79 -34.59 0.00
N GLU A 725 17.72 -33.30 -0.29
CA GLU A 725 18.66 -32.31 0.23
C GLU A 725 18.10 -31.65 1.49
N PHE A 726 18.98 -31.20 2.39
CA PHE A 726 18.56 -30.60 3.65
C PHE A 726 19.35 -29.32 3.95
N VAL A 727 18.66 -28.29 4.42
CA VAL A 727 19.24 -27.00 4.82
C VAL A 727 18.72 -26.58 6.18
N VAL A 728 19.64 -26.15 7.04
CA VAL A 728 19.33 -25.47 8.31
C VAL A 728 19.38 -23.98 8.07
N ILE A 729 18.28 -23.28 8.40
CA ILE A 729 18.15 -21.85 8.17
C ILE A 729 17.79 -21.11 9.45
N ASP A 730 18.39 -19.94 9.65
CA ASP A 730 17.87 -18.89 10.52
C ASP A 730 17.10 -17.91 9.63
N ALA A 731 15.77 -17.98 9.70
CA ALA A 731 14.88 -17.14 8.93
C ALA A 731 13.99 -16.31 9.85
N ASN A 732 13.91 -15.02 9.55
CA ASN A 732 12.99 -14.07 10.16
C ASN A 732 12.46 -13.11 9.07
N ASP A 733 11.57 -12.18 9.45
CA ASP A 733 10.97 -11.26 8.49
C ASP A 733 11.97 -10.26 7.86
N LEU A 734 13.22 -10.17 8.33
CA LEU A 734 14.29 -9.30 7.81
C LEU A 734 15.26 -10.06 6.90
N THR A 735 15.71 -11.23 7.36
CA THR A 735 16.82 -11.98 6.78
C THR A 735 16.52 -13.47 6.81
N ALA A 736 17.03 -14.16 5.81
CA ALA A 736 17.17 -15.62 5.83
C ALA A 736 18.67 -15.90 5.70
N ALA A 737 19.24 -16.74 6.56
CA ALA A 737 20.65 -17.08 6.60
C ALA A 737 20.81 -18.59 6.70
N VAL A 738 21.56 -19.20 5.79
CA VAL A 738 21.77 -20.65 5.77
C VAL A 738 22.94 -21.00 6.68
N LEU A 739 22.65 -21.67 7.80
CA LEU A 739 23.62 -22.05 8.80
C LEU A 739 24.35 -23.34 8.44
N GLY A 740 23.61 -24.35 7.99
CA GLY A 740 24.15 -25.65 7.58
C GLY A 740 23.43 -26.23 6.38
N ALA A 741 24.09 -27.10 5.64
CA ALA A 741 23.53 -27.73 4.46
C ALA A 741 24.14 -29.12 4.23
N SER A 742 23.33 -30.07 3.77
CA SER A 742 23.82 -31.38 3.36
C SER A 742 24.66 -31.27 2.08
N PRO A 743 25.55 -32.25 1.80
CA PRO A 743 26.39 -32.22 0.61
C PRO A 743 25.60 -32.02 -0.70
N GLY A 744 25.98 -30.97 -1.43
CA GLY A 744 25.41 -30.60 -2.72
C GLY A 744 24.09 -29.81 -2.67
N ALA A 745 23.55 -29.52 -1.48
CA ALA A 745 22.36 -28.70 -1.34
C ALA A 745 22.58 -27.23 -1.77
N ASP A 746 21.63 -26.66 -2.52
CA ASP A 746 21.71 -25.28 -3.00
C ASP A 746 21.34 -24.27 -1.91
N ARG A 747 22.37 -23.78 -1.21
CA ARG A 747 22.25 -22.73 -0.16
C ARG A 747 21.66 -21.42 -0.71
N THR A 748 21.92 -21.07 -1.97
CA THR A 748 21.46 -19.81 -2.57
C THR A 748 19.97 -19.89 -2.89
N LEU A 749 19.52 -21.03 -3.39
CA LEU A 749 18.11 -21.31 -3.65
C LEU A 749 17.30 -21.31 -2.35
N ALA A 750 17.76 -22.05 -1.33
CA ALA A 750 17.13 -22.08 -0.01
C ALA A 750 17.01 -20.66 0.57
N ASN A 751 18.11 -19.89 0.55
CA ASN A 751 18.09 -18.51 1.00
C ASN A 751 17.01 -17.69 0.31
N ARG A 752 16.90 -17.82 -1.02
CA ARG A 752 15.97 -17.04 -1.84
C ARG A 752 14.52 -17.40 -1.57
N LEU A 753 14.18 -18.69 -1.52
CA LEU A 753 12.80 -19.16 -1.35
C LEU A 753 12.24 -18.94 0.06
N MET A 754 13.13 -18.73 1.04
CA MET A 754 12.78 -18.54 2.45
C MET A 754 12.83 -17.06 2.90
N ARG A 755 12.96 -16.12 1.96
CA ARG A 755 13.20 -14.67 2.21
C ARG A 755 12.10 -13.91 2.94
N ASP A 756 10.87 -14.37 2.80
CA ASP A 756 9.65 -13.92 3.46
C ASP A 756 9.30 -14.80 4.67
N ASN A 757 10.16 -15.76 5.00
CA ASN A 757 9.99 -16.75 6.05
C ASN A 757 8.64 -17.50 5.99
N PRO A 758 8.51 -18.52 5.11
CA PRO A 758 7.27 -19.29 5.00
C PRO A 758 7.02 -20.21 6.21
N LEU A 759 7.97 -20.38 7.14
CA LEU A 759 7.83 -21.18 8.37
C LEU A 759 6.98 -20.50 9.47
N GLY A 760 6.65 -19.22 9.30
CA GLY A 760 6.00 -18.44 10.36
C GLY A 760 6.96 -18.07 11.50
N GLN A 761 6.48 -17.32 12.49
CA GLN A 761 7.28 -16.84 13.62
C GLN A 761 6.62 -17.08 14.98
N GLY A 762 5.40 -17.60 15.01
CA GLY A 762 4.60 -17.73 16.22
C GLY A 762 4.02 -19.13 16.42
N HIS A 763 2.69 -19.21 16.39
CA HIS A 763 1.95 -20.39 16.81
C HIS A 763 1.71 -21.40 15.68
N GLU A 764 2.26 -21.13 14.49
CA GLU A 764 2.08 -21.97 13.31
C GLU A 764 2.69 -23.36 13.49
N GLN A 765 3.64 -23.57 14.39
CA GLN A 765 4.26 -24.89 14.63
C GLN A 765 4.79 -25.57 13.35
N THR A 766 5.25 -24.79 12.37
CA THR A 766 5.75 -25.30 11.09
C THR A 766 7.27 -25.11 10.92
N PRO A 767 8.11 -25.75 11.75
CA PRO A 767 9.55 -25.54 11.72
C PRO A 767 10.26 -26.12 10.49
N VAL A 768 9.56 -26.93 9.69
CA VAL A 768 10.08 -27.58 8.49
C VAL A 768 9.27 -27.12 7.28
N CYS A 769 9.95 -26.86 6.16
CA CYS A 769 9.34 -26.60 4.87
C CYS A 769 9.99 -27.47 3.80
N VAL A 770 9.17 -28.19 3.02
CA VAL A 770 9.64 -28.91 1.84
C VAL A 770 9.58 -27.96 0.63
N LEU A 771 10.72 -27.76 -0.01
CA LEU A 771 10.85 -27.00 -1.25
C LEU A 771 10.86 -27.97 -2.43
N ARG A 772 9.76 -27.99 -3.18
CA ARG A 772 9.59 -28.89 -4.32
C ARG A 772 9.62 -28.13 -5.62
N ARG A 773 10.52 -28.52 -6.53
CA ARG A 773 10.55 -27.99 -7.89
C ARG A 773 9.33 -28.50 -8.67
N LEU A 774 8.58 -27.60 -9.31
CA LEU A 774 7.43 -27.98 -10.14
C LEU A 774 7.72 -27.86 -11.63
N GLY A 775 8.13 -26.68 -12.07
CA GLY A 775 8.32 -26.40 -13.49
C GLY A 775 8.82 -24.99 -13.72
N SER A 776 9.07 -24.62 -14.97
CA SER A 776 9.47 -23.25 -15.31
C SER A 776 8.26 -22.43 -15.71
N LEU A 777 8.26 -21.15 -15.35
CA LEU A 777 7.36 -20.21 -15.99
C LEU A 777 7.69 -20.16 -17.50
N PRO A 778 6.70 -19.94 -18.37
CA PRO A 778 6.94 -19.82 -19.80
C PRO A 778 8.02 -18.78 -20.08
N ALA A 779 8.91 -19.10 -21.04
CA ALA A 779 9.92 -18.18 -21.55
C ALA A 779 9.20 -16.93 -22.09
N ARG A 780 9.78 -15.75 -21.87
CA ARG A 780 9.10 -14.49 -22.18
C ARG A 780 9.98 -13.63 -23.06
N ASP A 781 9.43 -13.27 -24.21
CA ASP A 781 10.01 -12.36 -25.20
C ASP A 781 10.20 -10.94 -24.67
#